data_AF-A0A7V2Y7R4-F1
#
_entry.id   AF-A0A7V2Y7R4-F1
#
_cell.length_a   1.000
_cell.length_b   1.000
_cell.length_c   1.000
_cell.angle_alpha   90.00
_cell.angle_beta   90.00
_cell.angle_gamma   90.00
#
_symmetry.space_group_name_H-M   'P 1'
#
loop_
_entity.id
_entity.type
_entity.pdbx_description
1 polymer ?
#
loop_
_entity_poly.entity_id
_entity_poly.type
_entity_poly.pdbx_seq_one_letter_code
_entity_poly.pdbx_strand_id
1 'polypeptide(L)'
;MYEGGNGRMKARGNLVSVALVAFFAGCNLLMGLPGDLLAGTVDLPRTGQTICYDGSGAQVSCQGTGQDGYFKAGISWPNPRFTDNGDGTVTDNLTGLVWLKNANCFGAKAWSDAFGSAGNLADGQCGLTDGSAQGDWRVPNINELESLVHAGYMEETCGNSPCGGIGSWLLSNGFSDVQVWGYYWSSTTNGAMPSSYAWAVDMEYGKVDNGSKSSNNYYVLPVRGTTKPPGLVWRTGQTISYAAGDDGDLQEGVGWPSPRFEDNGDGTVTDHLTGLIWLKNGDCAGETRDWTTALSDVASLNADGTINGKDCGDTSKEGTHQSDWRLPNRRELRSLIDVSRYSPPIEQGHPFTNVRSGAYWTATNLSGSSQLAWFNDMWDGFAMYENKLTVFGYVWPVRGGTFELHVSKAGTGSGNVESDPAGISCGTDCHEGYAPGTSVTLTATADANSLFEGWSGDCTGTALTTQVTMDSAKTCTATFAGQPPGTYTLTVNLAGLGSGTVTSVPGGISCGLDCMEWFPKATKVVLTASPEAGSIFAGWSGDCIGKKPVKKVKMKSDKSCTANFALGPDLVVSVVSVSPASVQAGEKVTVTYQVINQGDYTTGKASRVSLVMYWDSILGLGDVFLGNQRIPKLGPGASVTRTKSVRIGSGVAPGNYLLEVISDPLNAISETDESNNSDTAPLSVQ
;
A
#
# COMPACT_ATOMS: atom_id res chain seq x y z
N MET A 1 -37.69 -51.42 -33.69
CA MET A 1 -38.43 -52.56 -33.11
C MET A 1 -38.30 -52.46 -31.60
N TYR A 2 -39.46 -52.32 -30.93
CA TYR A 2 -39.77 -52.47 -29.49
C TYR A 2 -38.97 -51.60 -28.49
N GLU A 3 -39.56 -50.47 -28.03
CA GLU A 3 -40.46 -50.31 -26.85
C GLU A 3 -39.66 -50.20 -25.54
N GLY A 4 -39.86 -49.26 -24.61
CA GLY A 4 -40.93 -48.31 -24.31
C GLY A 4 -41.01 -48.18 -22.78
N GLY A 5 -41.14 -46.96 -22.22
CA GLY A 5 -41.28 -46.82 -20.76
C GLY A 5 -41.20 -45.39 -20.22
N ASN A 6 -42.30 -44.65 -20.36
CA ASN A 6 -42.53 -43.31 -19.81
C ASN A 6 -42.54 -43.24 -18.27
N GLY A 7 -41.98 -42.16 -17.72
CA GLY A 7 -42.30 -41.66 -16.38
C GLY A 7 -42.33 -40.12 -16.38
N ARG A 8 -43.53 -39.54 -16.53
CA ARG A 8 -43.81 -38.09 -16.39
C ARG A 8 -44.47 -37.86 -15.02
N MET A 9 -43.92 -36.96 -14.20
CA MET A 9 -44.74 -36.14 -13.29
C MET A 9 -44.23 -34.70 -13.23
N LYS A 10 -45.20 -33.79 -13.36
CA LYS A 10 -45.10 -32.33 -13.38
C LYS A 10 -44.80 -31.78 -11.97
N ALA A 11 -44.03 -30.70 -11.89
CA ALA A 11 -44.16 -29.74 -10.79
C ALA A 11 -44.27 -28.32 -11.35
N ARG A 12 -45.33 -27.63 -10.91
CA ARG A 12 -45.69 -26.25 -11.24
C ARG A 12 -44.76 -25.28 -10.49
N GLY A 13 -44.51 -24.13 -11.11
CA GLY A 13 -43.76 -23.04 -10.50
C GLY A 13 -44.46 -22.39 -9.30
N ASN A 14 -43.65 -21.70 -8.51
CA ASN A 14 -44.03 -20.48 -7.81
C ASN A 14 -42.73 -19.70 -7.48
N LEU A 15 -42.57 -18.55 -8.13
CA LEU A 15 -41.66 -17.51 -7.67
C LEU A 15 -42.21 -16.98 -6.33
N VAL A 16 -41.38 -17.00 -5.30
CA VAL A 16 -41.56 -16.14 -4.12
C VAL A 16 -40.28 -15.36 -3.95
N SER A 17 -40.34 -14.07 -4.31
CA SER A 17 -39.34 -13.08 -3.94
C SER A 17 -39.35 -12.92 -2.43
N VAL A 18 -38.26 -13.31 -1.77
CA VAL A 18 -37.95 -12.88 -0.41
C VAL A 18 -36.71 -12.00 -0.52
N ALA A 19 -36.93 -10.69 -0.41
CA ALA A 19 -35.86 -9.74 -0.15
C ALA A 19 -35.35 -9.98 1.28
N LEU A 20 -34.10 -10.43 1.41
CA LEU A 20 -33.38 -10.39 2.67
C LEU A 20 -32.31 -9.30 2.56
N VAL A 21 -32.52 -8.21 3.29
CA VAL A 21 -31.52 -7.19 3.56
C VAL A 21 -30.66 -7.71 4.71
N ALA A 22 -29.36 -7.91 4.47
CA ALA A 22 -28.34 -8.02 5.51
C ALA A 22 -26.99 -7.53 4.98
N PHE A 23 -26.44 -6.54 5.68
CA PHE A 23 -25.09 -5.99 5.59
C PHE A 23 -24.03 -7.06 5.92
N PHE A 24 -22.98 -7.21 5.09
CA PHE A 24 -21.56 -6.94 5.42
C PHE A 24 -20.63 -7.33 4.25
N ALA A 25 -19.48 -6.64 4.25
CA ALA A 25 -18.39 -6.47 3.29
C ALA A 25 -17.82 -7.70 2.54
N GLY A 26 -17.51 -7.46 1.25
CA GLY A 26 -16.17 -7.67 0.68
C GLY A 26 -15.69 -9.10 0.44
N CYS A 27 -16.24 -9.78 -0.58
CA CYS A 27 -15.57 -10.92 -1.21
C CYS A 27 -15.77 -10.83 -2.73
N ASN A 28 -14.70 -10.49 -3.46
CA ASN A 28 -14.66 -10.55 -4.91
C ASN A 28 -14.64 -12.02 -5.35
N LEU A 29 -15.81 -12.56 -5.70
CA LEU A 29 -15.91 -13.83 -6.41
C LEU A 29 -15.90 -13.53 -7.92
N LEU A 30 -14.75 -13.68 -8.57
CA LEU A 30 -14.65 -13.72 -10.02
C LEU A 30 -15.35 -14.99 -10.52
N MET A 31 -16.41 -14.83 -11.32
CA MET A 31 -16.88 -15.88 -12.23
C MET A 31 -16.51 -15.48 -13.65
N GLY A 32 -15.53 -16.17 -14.24
CA GLY A 32 -15.24 -16.11 -15.68
C GLY A 32 -13.93 -16.79 -16.10
N LEU A 33 -14.05 -17.81 -16.96
CA LEU A 33 -13.04 -18.49 -17.80
C LEU A 33 -12.27 -19.70 -17.21
N PRO A 34 -11.92 -20.70 -18.04
CA PRO A 34 -11.30 -21.93 -17.58
C PRO A 34 -9.79 -21.75 -17.34
N GLY A 35 -9.36 -21.96 -16.10
CA GLY A 35 -8.02 -22.48 -15.78
C GLY A 35 -6.88 -21.48 -15.65
N ASP A 36 -7.10 -20.29 -15.08
CA ASP A 36 -5.97 -19.52 -14.54
C ASP A 36 -5.65 -20.07 -13.13
N LEU A 37 -4.50 -20.73 -12.97
CA LEU A 37 -3.94 -21.00 -11.65
C LEU A 37 -3.71 -19.63 -10.99
N LEU A 38 -4.37 -19.37 -9.86
CA LEU A 38 -4.03 -18.21 -9.03
C LEU A 38 -2.60 -18.41 -8.50
N ALA A 39 -1.66 -17.56 -8.94
CA ALA A 39 -0.35 -17.47 -8.30
C ALA A 39 -0.49 -16.93 -6.87
N GLY A 40 0.34 -17.40 -5.95
CA GLY A 40 0.33 -16.93 -4.54
C GLY A 40 -0.70 -17.64 -3.68
N THR A 41 -0.72 -18.98 -3.70
CA THR A 41 -1.61 -19.78 -2.82
C THR A 41 -1.22 -19.74 -1.33
N VAL A 42 -0.03 -19.23 -1.01
CA VAL A 42 0.53 -19.14 0.34
C VAL A 42 1.17 -17.78 0.58
N ASP A 43 0.71 -17.13 1.64
CA ASP A 43 1.31 -15.90 2.16
C ASP A 43 2.38 -16.24 3.21
N LEU A 44 3.64 -16.01 2.86
CA LEU A 44 4.76 -16.25 3.78
C LEU A 44 4.74 -15.23 4.93
N PRO A 45 4.87 -15.69 6.18
CA PRO A 45 4.95 -14.77 7.30
C PRO A 45 6.32 -14.11 7.37
N ARG A 46 6.35 -12.89 7.94
CA ARG A 46 7.61 -12.26 8.31
C ARG A 46 8.41 -13.10 9.30
N THR A 47 9.70 -12.81 9.34
CA THR A 47 10.65 -13.43 10.29
C THR A 47 10.57 -12.84 11.69
N GLY A 48 9.96 -11.66 11.84
CA GLY A 48 9.97 -10.86 13.06
C GLY A 48 11.22 -9.99 13.23
N GLN A 49 12.15 -9.97 12.27
CA GLN A 49 13.34 -9.13 12.33
C GLN A 49 13.02 -7.65 12.09
N THR A 50 13.56 -6.78 12.95
CA THR A 50 13.36 -5.32 12.89
C THR A 50 14.64 -4.51 13.05
N ILE A 51 15.76 -5.16 13.39
CA ILE A 51 17.06 -4.54 13.66
C ILE A 51 18.03 -4.92 12.54
N CYS A 52 18.88 -3.96 12.16
CA CYS A 52 19.91 -4.13 11.14
C CYS A 52 21.29 -3.84 11.72
N TYR A 53 22.31 -4.48 11.16
CA TYR A 53 23.69 -4.37 11.62
C TYR A 53 24.65 -4.08 10.47
N ASP A 54 25.70 -3.31 10.71
CA ASP A 54 26.80 -3.20 9.74
C ASP A 54 27.67 -4.47 9.72
N GLY A 55 28.65 -4.52 8.80
CA GLY A 55 29.57 -5.66 8.67
C GLY A 55 30.46 -5.90 9.89
N SER A 56 30.61 -4.92 10.79
CA SER A 56 31.35 -5.07 12.06
C SER A 56 30.47 -5.62 13.19
N GLY A 57 29.16 -5.64 12.98
CA GLY A 57 28.16 -6.02 13.97
C GLY A 57 27.69 -4.86 14.85
N ALA A 58 27.89 -3.60 14.46
CA ALA A 58 27.23 -2.49 15.15
C ALA A 58 25.79 -2.36 14.66
N GLN A 59 24.85 -2.10 15.56
CA GLN A 59 23.48 -1.80 15.16
C GLN A 59 23.44 -0.48 14.36
N VAL A 60 22.74 -0.49 13.24
CA VAL A 60 22.59 0.66 12.34
C VAL A 60 21.13 0.90 11.98
N SER A 61 20.83 2.07 11.41
CA SER A 61 19.54 2.28 10.76
C SER A 61 19.35 1.27 9.64
N CYS A 62 18.17 0.68 9.55
CA CYS A 62 17.84 -0.29 8.50
C CYS A 62 17.72 0.35 7.12
N GLN A 63 17.50 1.67 7.03
CA GLN A 63 17.20 2.33 5.76
C GLN A 63 18.28 2.07 4.69
N GLY A 64 17.88 1.46 3.58
CA GLY A 64 18.76 1.19 2.44
C GLY A 64 19.79 0.08 2.66
N THR A 65 19.73 -0.66 3.78
CA THR A 65 20.72 -1.72 4.08
C THR A 65 20.51 -3.00 3.29
N GLY A 66 19.33 -3.21 2.70
CA GLY A 66 18.97 -4.46 2.03
C GLY A 66 18.71 -5.65 2.96
N GLN A 67 18.72 -5.44 4.28
CA GLN A 67 18.53 -6.48 5.28
C GLN A 67 17.05 -6.79 5.53
N ASP A 68 16.77 -7.94 6.15
CA ASP A 68 15.41 -8.35 6.47
C ASP A 68 14.71 -7.34 7.40
N GLY A 69 15.44 -6.71 8.33
CA GLY A 69 14.90 -5.63 9.17
C GLY A 69 14.47 -4.36 8.40
N TYR A 70 15.01 -4.14 7.20
CA TYR A 70 14.59 -3.06 6.29
C TYR A 70 13.33 -3.42 5.52
N PHE A 71 13.35 -4.57 4.84
CA PHE A 71 12.25 -4.99 3.97
C PHE A 71 11.04 -5.49 4.76
N LYS A 72 11.28 -6.24 5.84
CA LYS A 72 10.27 -6.97 6.62
C LYS A 72 9.27 -7.68 5.70
N ALA A 73 9.79 -8.39 4.70
CA ALA A 73 9.00 -9.00 3.64
C ALA A 73 8.11 -10.13 4.19
N GLY A 74 6.89 -10.21 3.65
CA GLY A 74 5.86 -11.15 4.07
C GLY A 74 4.74 -10.49 4.86
N ILE A 75 3.71 -11.27 5.17
CA ILE A 75 2.55 -10.78 5.89
C ILE A 75 2.86 -10.50 7.36
N SER A 76 2.17 -9.51 7.91
CA SER A 76 2.30 -9.17 9.32
C SER A 76 1.75 -10.28 10.20
N TRP A 77 2.26 -10.32 11.43
CA TRP A 77 1.69 -11.20 12.43
C TRP A 77 0.49 -10.51 13.07
N PRO A 78 -0.62 -11.23 13.31
CA PRO A 78 -1.71 -10.72 14.13
C PRO A 78 -1.20 -10.27 15.51
N ASN A 79 -1.87 -9.29 16.10
CA ASN A 79 -1.63 -8.87 17.49
C ASN A 79 -2.93 -9.03 18.31
N PRO A 80 -3.01 -10.01 19.22
CA PRO A 80 -1.96 -10.94 19.61
C PRO A 80 -1.72 -12.04 18.56
N ARG A 81 -0.47 -12.54 18.45
CA ARG A 81 -0.16 -13.66 17.55
C ARG A 81 -0.73 -14.97 18.07
N PHE A 82 -0.70 -15.18 19.38
CA PHE A 82 -1.20 -16.38 20.03
C PHE A 82 -2.35 -16.07 20.97
N THR A 83 -3.33 -16.96 21.00
CA THR A 83 -4.46 -16.92 21.93
C THR A 83 -4.37 -18.13 22.85
N ASP A 84 -4.17 -17.90 24.14
CA ASP A 84 -4.33 -18.93 25.18
C ASP A 84 -5.82 -19.18 25.39
N ASN A 85 -6.28 -20.39 25.06
CA ASN A 85 -7.70 -20.74 25.09
C ASN A 85 -8.20 -21.05 26.51
N GLY A 86 -7.30 -21.11 27.50
CA GLY A 86 -7.65 -21.42 28.89
C GLY A 86 -8.00 -22.89 29.14
N ASP A 87 -7.89 -23.75 28.12
CA ASP A 87 -8.23 -25.17 28.14
C ASP A 87 -7.01 -26.08 27.98
N GLY A 88 -5.80 -25.53 28.13
CA GLY A 88 -4.54 -26.25 27.90
C GLY A 88 -4.04 -26.19 26.46
N THR A 89 -4.70 -25.43 25.57
CA THR A 89 -4.27 -25.20 24.19
C THR A 89 -3.93 -23.73 23.91
N VAL A 90 -3.11 -23.51 22.90
CA VAL A 90 -2.75 -22.18 22.38
C VAL A 90 -3.06 -22.16 20.88
N THR A 91 -3.91 -21.23 20.44
CA THR A 91 -4.18 -21.01 19.01
C THR A 91 -3.17 -20.02 18.44
N ASP A 92 -2.50 -20.38 17.35
CA ASP A 92 -1.70 -19.45 16.55
C ASP A 92 -2.64 -18.71 15.57
N ASN A 93 -2.91 -17.44 15.83
CA ASN A 93 -3.83 -16.62 15.02
C ASN A 93 -3.25 -16.33 13.62
N LEU A 94 -1.94 -16.49 13.43
CA LEU A 94 -1.31 -16.37 12.12
C LEU A 94 -1.64 -17.58 11.26
N THR A 95 -1.42 -18.79 11.78
CA THR A 95 -1.54 -20.02 10.99
C THR A 95 -2.89 -20.73 11.12
N GLY A 96 -3.68 -20.41 12.15
CA GLY A 96 -4.90 -21.13 12.52
C GLY A 96 -4.67 -22.48 13.22
N LEU A 97 -3.42 -22.90 13.40
CA LEU A 97 -3.06 -24.14 14.08
C LEU A 97 -3.27 -24.03 15.59
N VAL A 98 -3.60 -25.15 16.23
CA VAL A 98 -3.78 -25.25 17.68
C VAL A 98 -2.68 -26.13 18.26
N TRP A 99 -1.94 -25.57 19.21
CA TRP A 99 -0.77 -26.17 19.83
C TRP A 99 -1.06 -26.58 21.28
N LEU A 100 -0.40 -27.63 21.75
CA LEU A 100 -0.41 -27.97 23.17
C LEU A 100 0.33 -26.87 23.96
N LYS A 101 -0.30 -26.36 25.03
CA LYS A 101 0.29 -25.30 25.86
C LYS A 101 1.52 -25.75 26.64
N ASN A 102 1.54 -26.97 27.16
CA ASN A 102 2.69 -27.52 27.89
C ASN A 102 3.66 -28.20 26.91
N ALA A 103 4.73 -27.48 26.55
CA ALA A 103 5.71 -27.91 25.57
C ALA A 103 6.64 -29.04 26.03
N ASN A 104 6.61 -29.41 27.31
CA ASN A 104 7.43 -30.47 27.88
C ASN A 104 6.58 -31.56 28.55
N CYS A 105 5.34 -31.76 28.09
CA CYS A 105 4.46 -32.74 28.73
C CYS A 105 5.06 -34.16 28.80
N PHE A 106 5.86 -34.55 27.81
CA PHE A 106 6.36 -35.93 27.69
C PHE A 106 7.83 -36.10 28.08
N GLY A 107 8.56 -35.01 28.35
CA GLY A 107 10.02 -35.01 28.33
C GLY A 107 10.59 -35.28 26.93
N ALA A 108 11.92 -35.37 26.84
CA ALA A 108 12.60 -35.71 25.59
C ALA A 108 12.36 -37.18 25.19
N LYS A 109 12.12 -37.43 23.91
CA LYS A 109 11.78 -38.74 23.32
C LYS A 109 12.64 -39.08 22.11
N ALA A 110 12.84 -40.37 21.87
CA ALA A 110 13.30 -40.85 20.57
C ALA A 110 12.25 -40.54 19.50
N TRP A 111 12.67 -40.40 18.24
CA TRP A 111 11.78 -39.95 17.17
C TRP A 111 10.56 -40.86 16.99
N SER A 112 10.72 -42.18 17.08
CA SER A 112 9.61 -43.15 16.99
C SER A 112 8.59 -43.00 18.12
N ASP A 113 9.04 -42.64 19.32
CA ASP A 113 8.19 -42.55 20.50
C ASP A 113 7.39 -41.24 20.54
N ALA A 114 7.82 -40.25 19.76
CA ALA A 114 7.14 -38.97 19.62
C ALA A 114 5.72 -39.13 19.06
N PHE A 115 5.54 -40.01 18.07
CA PHE A 115 4.24 -40.30 17.45
C PHE A 115 3.26 -40.92 18.45
N GLY A 116 3.73 -41.88 19.25
CA GLY A 116 2.91 -42.46 20.33
C GLY A 116 2.57 -41.42 21.40
N SER A 117 3.49 -40.52 21.72
CA SER A 117 3.26 -39.46 22.72
C SER A 117 2.19 -38.47 22.26
N ALA A 118 2.29 -37.97 21.03
CA ALA A 118 1.30 -37.05 20.46
C ALA A 118 -0.03 -37.75 20.16
N GLY A 119 0.00 -38.91 19.49
CA GLY A 119 -1.21 -39.63 19.07
C GLY A 119 -2.06 -40.14 20.23
N ASN A 120 -1.46 -40.42 21.40
CA ASN A 120 -2.18 -40.86 22.60
C ASN A 120 -2.67 -39.71 23.49
N LEU A 121 -2.34 -38.46 23.15
CA LEU A 121 -2.75 -37.29 23.91
C LEU A 121 -4.27 -37.08 23.83
N ALA A 122 -4.89 -36.84 24.98
CA ALA A 122 -6.32 -36.58 25.09
C ALA A 122 -6.64 -35.66 26.28
N ASP A 123 -7.89 -35.22 26.36
CA ASP A 123 -8.47 -34.46 27.48
C ASP A 123 -8.10 -35.05 28.84
N GLY A 124 -7.79 -34.18 29.81
CA GLY A 124 -7.35 -34.55 31.15
C GLY A 124 -5.84 -34.85 31.28
N GLN A 125 -5.07 -34.84 30.19
CA GLN A 125 -3.61 -34.97 30.19
C GLN A 125 -2.94 -33.64 29.88
N CYS A 126 -1.70 -33.42 30.34
CA CYS A 126 -0.90 -32.24 29.99
C CYS A 126 -1.54 -30.87 30.30
N GLY A 127 -2.58 -30.83 31.15
CA GLY A 127 -3.37 -29.62 31.42
C GLY A 127 -4.54 -29.38 30.45
N LEU A 128 -4.83 -30.33 29.55
CA LEU A 128 -5.95 -30.26 28.62
C LEU A 128 -7.30 -30.41 29.32
N THR A 129 -8.24 -29.54 28.93
CA THR A 129 -9.67 -29.57 29.27
C THR A 129 -10.50 -29.20 28.03
N ASP A 130 -9.97 -29.54 26.85
CA ASP A 130 -10.45 -29.12 25.53
C ASP A 130 -11.38 -30.17 24.88
N GLY A 131 -11.62 -31.30 25.54
CA GLY A 131 -12.43 -32.40 25.04
C GLY A 131 -11.78 -33.21 23.92
N SER A 132 -10.48 -33.05 23.68
CA SER A 132 -9.76 -33.85 22.67
C SER A 132 -9.72 -35.34 23.02
N ALA A 133 -9.74 -36.18 22.00
CA ALA A 133 -9.60 -37.62 22.09
C ALA A 133 -8.25 -38.09 21.53
N GLN A 134 -7.88 -39.33 21.88
CA GLN A 134 -6.73 -40.02 21.27
C GLN A 134 -6.86 -40.02 19.74
N GLY A 135 -5.80 -39.58 19.06
CA GLY A 135 -5.73 -39.43 17.61
C GLY A 135 -6.01 -38.01 17.10
N ASP A 136 -6.49 -37.09 17.94
CA ASP A 136 -6.74 -35.70 17.54
C ASP A 136 -5.44 -34.89 17.40
N TRP A 137 -4.38 -35.33 18.05
CA TRP A 137 -3.09 -34.65 18.13
C TRP A 137 -2.02 -35.40 17.34
N ARG A 138 -1.11 -34.66 16.72
CA ARG A 138 0.01 -35.21 15.95
C ARG A 138 1.30 -34.44 16.19
N VAL A 139 2.41 -35.04 15.77
CA VAL A 139 3.69 -34.34 15.68
C VAL A 139 3.63 -33.39 14.47
N PRO A 140 4.01 -32.11 14.60
CA PRO A 140 4.01 -31.15 13.49
C PRO A 140 5.00 -31.56 12.41
N ASN A 141 4.70 -31.27 11.14
CA ASN A 141 5.75 -31.33 10.12
C ASN A 141 6.74 -30.18 10.30
N ILE A 142 7.86 -30.21 9.58
CA ILE A 142 8.94 -29.24 9.80
C ILE A 142 8.51 -27.80 9.47
N ASN A 143 7.65 -27.59 8.48
CA ASN A 143 7.18 -26.25 8.11
C ASN A 143 6.24 -25.69 9.19
N GLU A 144 5.37 -26.53 9.76
CA GLU A 144 4.50 -26.16 10.88
C GLU A 144 5.30 -25.83 12.13
N LEU A 145 6.26 -26.68 12.50
CA LEU A 145 7.09 -26.43 13.68
C LEU A 145 7.93 -25.17 13.51
N GLU A 146 8.53 -24.99 12.33
CA GLU A 146 9.31 -23.80 12.03
C GLU A 146 8.44 -22.53 12.02
N SER A 147 7.13 -22.62 11.75
CA SER A 147 6.24 -21.45 11.77
C SER A 147 6.29 -20.69 13.10
N LEU A 148 6.56 -21.38 14.22
CA LEU A 148 6.72 -20.81 15.56
C LEU A 148 8.00 -19.97 15.74
N VAL A 149 8.96 -20.02 14.82
CA VAL A 149 10.25 -19.31 14.93
C VAL A 149 10.07 -17.78 14.80
N HIS A 150 10.55 -17.03 15.80
CA HIS A 150 10.71 -15.58 15.77
C HIS A 150 12.19 -15.20 15.63
N ALA A 151 12.66 -14.99 14.41
CA ALA A 151 14.09 -14.75 14.12
C ALA A 151 14.62 -13.41 14.65
N GLY A 152 13.73 -12.43 14.90
CA GLY A 152 14.08 -11.16 15.52
C GLY A 152 14.11 -11.14 17.04
N TYR A 153 13.70 -12.20 17.74
CA TYR A 153 13.58 -12.17 19.21
C TYR A 153 14.83 -12.71 19.88
N MET A 154 15.37 -11.95 20.82
CA MET A 154 16.36 -12.39 21.79
C MET A 154 16.15 -11.58 23.06
N GLU A 155 16.03 -12.26 24.19
CA GLU A 155 15.99 -11.62 25.50
C GLU A 155 17.43 -11.30 25.93
N GLU A 156 17.74 -10.01 26.06
CA GLU A 156 19.12 -9.54 26.28
C GLU A 156 19.70 -10.02 27.62
N THR A 157 18.87 -10.25 28.64
CA THR A 157 19.34 -10.63 29.99
C THR A 157 18.32 -11.46 30.76
N CYS A 158 18.71 -12.66 31.20
CA CYS A 158 18.17 -13.25 32.42
C CYS A 158 19.30 -13.30 33.45
N GLY A 159 19.53 -12.15 34.11
CA GLY A 159 20.72 -11.90 34.93
C GLY A 159 21.92 -11.43 34.12
N ASN A 160 23.13 -11.87 34.46
CA ASN A 160 24.39 -11.46 33.81
C ASN A 160 24.76 -12.32 32.58
N SER A 161 23.80 -13.03 31.97
CA SER A 161 24.02 -13.78 30.72
C SER A 161 22.81 -13.66 29.80
N PRO A 162 23.01 -13.64 28.47
CA PRO A 162 21.92 -13.78 27.50
C PRO A 162 21.40 -15.22 27.57
N CYS A 163 20.08 -15.40 27.70
CA CYS A 163 19.51 -16.73 27.95
C CYS A 163 18.09 -16.98 27.46
N GLY A 164 17.52 -16.07 26.64
CA GLY A 164 16.19 -16.26 26.09
C GLY A 164 16.14 -16.11 24.59
N GLY A 165 15.87 -17.22 23.90
CA GLY A 165 15.63 -17.25 22.47
C GLY A 165 14.15 -17.36 22.13
N ILE A 166 13.83 -18.09 21.07
CA ILE A 166 12.44 -18.32 20.62
C ILE A 166 11.59 -18.96 21.73
N GLY A 167 12.16 -19.90 22.49
CA GLY A 167 11.43 -20.55 23.58
C GLY A 167 10.97 -19.58 24.67
N SER A 168 11.76 -18.54 24.98
CA SER A 168 11.38 -17.50 25.95
C SER A 168 10.29 -16.57 25.41
N TRP A 169 10.32 -16.31 24.11
CA TRP A 169 9.23 -15.62 23.44
C TRP A 169 7.92 -16.41 23.49
N LEU A 170 7.96 -17.72 23.23
CA LEU A 170 6.76 -18.58 23.33
C LEU A 170 6.20 -18.61 24.76
N LEU A 171 7.07 -18.73 25.77
CA LEU A 171 6.67 -18.65 27.19
C LEU A 171 5.95 -17.34 27.52
N SER A 172 6.41 -16.22 26.95
CA SER A 172 5.80 -14.91 27.12
C SER A 172 4.48 -14.75 26.35
N ASN A 173 4.14 -15.69 25.47
CA ASN A 173 2.95 -15.67 24.62
C ASN A 173 2.02 -16.86 24.87
N GLY A 174 1.94 -17.30 26.13
CA GLY A 174 0.93 -18.25 26.59
C GLY A 174 1.37 -19.71 26.58
N PHE A 175 2.50 -20.08 25.97
CA PHE A 175 3.07 -21.42 26.14
C PHE A 175 3.65 -21.60 27.55
N SER A 176 3.83 -22.85 27.96
CA SER A 176 4.38 -23.22 29.26
C SER A 176 5.40 -24.35 29.13
N ASP A 177 6.37 -24.35 30.05
CA ASP A 177 7.46 -25.34 30.14
C ASP A 177 8.23 -25.58 28.82
N VAL A 178 8.40 -24.52 28.03
CA VAL A 178 9.20 -24.56 26.80
C VAL A 178 10.68 -24.72 27.15
N GLN A 179 11.26 -25.81 26.68
CA GLN A 179 12.69 -26.10 26.83
C GLN A 179 13.52 -25.24 25.86
N VAL A 180 13.93 -24.05 26.34
CA VAL A 180 14.61 -23.01 25.53
C VAL A 180 15.88 -23.51 24.85
N TRP A 181 16.65 -24.38 25.50
CA TRP A 181 17.91 -24.94 24.96
C TRP A 181 17.73 -26.31 24.30
N GLY A 182 16.48 -26.66 23.97
CA GLY A 182 16.09 -27.97 23.49
C GLY A 182 15.71 -27.94 22.01
N TYR A 183 15.93 -29.09 21.36
CA TYR A 183 15.36 -29.38 20.05
C TYR A 183 13.98 -30.01 20.20
N TYR A 184 13.12 -29.76 19.22
CA TYR A 184 11.79 -30.36 19.11
C TYR A 184 11.69 -31.13 17.82
N TRP A 185 11.20 -32.37 17.89
CA TRP A 185 11.01 -33.20 16.72
C TRP A 185 9.91 -32.66 15.82
N SER A 186 10.16 -32.72 14.51
CA SER A 186 9.11 -32.75 13.51
C SER A 186 8.79 -34.19 13.09
N SER A 187 7.64 -34.39 12.45
CA SER A 187 7.26 -35.63 11.79
C SER A 187 7.98 -35.84 10.45
N THR A 188 8.78 -34.87 10.01
CA THR A 188 9.44 -34.88 8.70
C THR A 188 10.75 -35.65 8.74
N THR A 189 10.90 -36.64 7.85
CA THR A 189 12.15 -37.39 7.66
C THR A 189 13.11 -36.63 6.75
N ASN A 190 14.44 -36.71 6.99
CA ASN A 190 15.44 -36.14 6.09
C ASN A 190 15.57 -36.99 4.81
N GLY A 191 15.36 -36.38 3.63
CA GLY A 191 15.38 -37.08 2.35
C GLY A 191 16.75 -37.65 1.93
N ALA A 192 17.85 -37.08 2.42
CA ALA A 192 19.20 -37.57 2.14
C ALA A 192 19.57 -38.81 2.99
N MET A 193 19.04 -38.90 4.22
CA MET A 193 19.33 -40.00 5.15
C MET A 193 18.06 -40.55 5.83
N PRO A 194 17.09 -41.07 5.07
CA PRO A 194 15.74 -41.29 5.56
C PRO A 194 15.59 -42.38 6.64
N SER A 195 16.48 -43.37 6.65
CA SER A 195 16.50 -44.43 7.66
C SER A 195 16.98 -43.95 9.03
N SER A 196 17.72 -42.84 9.07
CA SER A 196 18.57 -42.52 10.22
C SER A 196 18.31 -41.13 10.80
N TYR A 197 17.82 -40.18 10.01
CA TYR A 197 17.67 -38.79 10.43
C TYR A 197 16.25 -38.24 10.17
N ALA A 198 15.80 -37.40 11.11
CA ALA A 198 14.58 -36.62 10.99
C ALA A 198 14.87 -35.15 11.33
N TRP A 199 14.02 -34.26 10.84
CA TRP A 199 14.17 -32.82 11.07
C TRP A 199 13.67 -32.41 12.45
N ALA A 200 14.32 -31.41 13.01
CA ALA A 200 14.00 -30.81 14.30
C ALA A 200 14.22 -29.30 14.26
N VAL A 201 13.58 -28.59 15.19
CA VAL A 201 13.80 -27.16 15.40
C VAL A 201 14.40 -26.91 16.77
N ASP A 202 15.49 -26.16 16.81
CA ASP A 202 16.12 -25.64 18.02
C ASP A 202 15.31 -24.46 18.58
N MET A 203 14.92 -24.50 19.86
CA MET A 203 14.14 -23.42 20.49
C MET A 203 14.98 -22.25 21.01
N GLU A 204 16.31 -22.32 20.90
CA GLU A 204 17.19 -21.21 21.22
C GLU A 204 17.14 -20.21 20.06
N TYR A 205 17.64 -20.60 18.88
CA TYR A 205 17.78 -19.71 17.73
C TYR A 205 16.84 -20.03 16.58
N GLY A 206 16.18 -21.17 16.57
CA GLY A 206 15.28 -21.56 15.46
C GLY A 206 16.03 -22.19 14.30
N LYS A 207 17.14 -22.87 14.58
CA LYS A 207 17.83 -23.70 13.59
C LYS A 207 16.90 -24.82 13.15
N VAL A 208 16.81 -25.00 11.84
CA VAL A 208 16.17 -26.17 11.24
C VAL A 208 17.29 -27.14 10.92
N ASP A 209 17.45 -28.12 11.80
CA ASP A 209 18.55 -29.08 11.83
C ASP A 209 17.98 -30.52 11.80
N ASN A 210 18.84 -31.53 11.78
CA ASN A 210 18.45 -32.92 11.82
C ASN A 210 19.06 -33.62 13.05
N GLY A 211 18.38 -34.69 13.46
CA GLY A 211 18.83 -35.52 14.56
C GLY A 211 18.70 -36.99 14.21
N SER A 212 19.57 -37.81 14.82
CA SER A 212 19.51 -39.26 14.68
C SER A 212 18.24 -39.81 15.33
N LYS A 213 17.42 -40.50 14.55
CA LYS A 213 16.17 -41.13 15.00
C LYS A 213 16.37 -42.09 16.18
N SER A 214 17.55 -42.75 16.25
CA SER A 214 17.86 -43.78 17.24
C SER A 214 18.66 -43.29 18.44
N SER A 215 19.38 -42.18 18.31
CA SER A 215 20.40 -41.76 19.29
C SER A 215 20.10 -40.42 19.94
N ASN A 216 19.30 -39.57 19.29
CA ASN A 216 18.87 -38.30 19.86
C ASN A 216 17.51 -38.45 20.55
N ASN A 217 17.37 -37.78 21.69
CA ASN A 217 16.09 -37.59 22.35
C ASN A 217 15.74 -36.10 22.34
N TYR A 218 14.67 -35.72 21.66
CA TYR A 218 14.19 -34.33 21.54
C TYR A 218 12.76 -34.21 22.05
N TYR A 219 12.33 -32.99 22.34
CA TYR A 219 11.00 -32.71 22.87
C TYR A 219 9.92 -32.79 21.78
N VAL A 220 8.66 -32.85 22.18
CA VAL A 220 7.51 -32.99 21.28
C VAL A 220 6.51 -31.92 21.64
N LEU A 221 6.14 -31.08 20.67
CA LEU A 221 5.11 -30.07 20.81
C LEU A 221 3.95 -30.45 19.87
N PRO A 222 2.94 -31.18 20.36
CA PRO A 222 1.82 -31.63 19.54
C PRO A 222 1.03 -30.45 18.96
N VAL A 223 0.53 -30.66 17.75
CA VAL A 223 -0.31 -29.74 17.01
C VAL A 223 -1.54 -30.45 16.48
N ARG A 224 -2.60 -29.69 16.20
CA ARG A 224 -3.79 -30.15 15.48
C ARG A 224 -4.43 -29.03 14.68
N GLY A 225 -5.43 -29.41 13.88
CA GLY A 225 -6.19 -28.51 13.03
C GLY A 225 -5.54 -28.32 11.66
N THR A 226 -6.14 -27.44 10.86
CA THR A 226 -5.68 -27.11 9.51
C THR A 226 -5.25 -25.65 9.45
N THR A 227 -4.30 -25.36 8.57
CA THR A 227 -3.83 -24.00 8.35
C THR A 227 -4.93 -23.11 7.78
N LYS A 228 -4.93 -21.82 8.13
CA LYS A 228 -5.89 -20.81 7.67
C LYS A 228 -5.17 -19.47 7.42
N PRO A 229 -5.76 -18.57 6.59
CA PRO A 229 -5.25 -17.22 6.44
C PRO A 229 -5.21 -16.47 7.80
N PRO A 230 -4.28 -15.51 7.97
CA PRO A 230 -3.41 -14.98 6.92
C PRO A 230 -2.16 -15.82 6.64
N GLY A 231 -1.64 -16.65 7.56
CA GLY A 231 -0.37 -17.39 7.42
C GLY A 231 -0.52 -18.87 7.08
N LEU A 232 -0.75 -19.19 5.81
CA LEU A 232 -0.87 -20.56 5.34
C LEU A 232 0.48 -21.30 5.40
N VAL A 233 0.54 -22.46 6.08
CA VAL A 233 1.73 -23.33 6.06
C VAL A 233 1.59 -24.34 4.93
N TRP A 234 2.64 -24.48 4.11
CA TRP A 234 2.68 -25.36 2.94
C TRP A 234 3.22 -26.74 3.28
N ARG A 235 2.88 -27.73 2.45
CA ARG A 235 3.45 -29.09 2.52
C ARG A 235 4.96 -29.06 2.30
N THR A 236 5.64 -30.07 2.83
CA THR A 236 7.10 -30.17 2.79
C THR A 236 7.66 -30.81 1.50
N GLY A 237 6.79 -31.45 0.70
CA GLY A 237 7.17 -32.27 -0.45
C GLY A 237 7.32 -33.76 -0.13
N GLN A 238 7.33 -34.15 1.16
CA GLN A 238 7.41 -35.54 1.57
C GLN A 238 6.13 -36.32 1.23
N THR A 239 6.27 -37.37 0.43
CA THR A 239 5.16 -38.28 0.04
C THR A 239 5.42 -39.73 0.42
N ILE A 240 6.66 -40.06 0.78
CA ILE A 240 7.04 -41.39 1.29
C ILE A 240 6.89 -41.35 2.82
N SER A 241 6.06 -42.24 3.35
CA SER A 241 5.95 -42.45 4.79
C SER A 241 7.03 -43.41 5.29
N TYR A 242 7.66 -43.04 6.41
CA TYR A 242 8.68 -43.81 7.12
C TYR A 242 8.20 -44.26 8.51
N ALA A 243 7.09 -43.71 9.00
CA ALA A 243 6.35 -44.15 10.18
C ALA A 243 4.87 -43.74 10.06
N ALA A 244 3.95 -44.50 10.66
CA ALA A 244 2.54 -44.12 10.67
C ALA A 244 2.33 -42.78 11.39
N GLY A 245 1.54 -41.89 10.80
CA GLY A 245 1.32 -40.52 11.29
C GLY A 245 2.47 -39.55 11.06
N ASP A 246 3.45 -39.92 10.23
CA ASP A 246 4.53 -39.02 9.82
C ASP A 246 4.14 -38.09 8.67
N ASP A 247 5.05 -37.19 8.28
CA ASP A 247 4.77 -36.16 7.28
C ASP A 247 4.42 -36.75 5.89
N GLY A 248 5.02 -37.89 5.52
CA GLY A 248 4.68 -38.57 4.26
C GLY A 248 3.31 -39.25 4.27
N ASP A 249 2.86 -39.70 5.44
CA ASP A 249 1.53 -40.30 5.66
C ASP A 249 0.43 -39.22 5.64
N LEU A 250 0.65 -38.12 6.36
CA LEU A 250 -0.38 -37.09 6.57
C LEU A 250 -0.37 -35.99 5.51
N GLN A 251 0.81 -35.60 5.02
CA GLN A 251 1.02 -34.55 4.02
C GLN A 251 0.27 -33.26 4.37
N GLU A 252 0.44 -32.78 5.59
CA GLU A 252 -0.29 -31.63 6.13
C GLU A 252 0.18 -30.31 5.53
N GLY A 253 -0.76 -29.35 5.43
CA GLY A 253 -0.52 -28.04 4.86
C GLY A 253 -1.00 -27.89 3.41
N VAL A 254 -0.82 -26.68 2.86
CA VAL A 254 -1.24 -26.32 1.51
C VAL A 254 -0.41 -27.08 0.48
N GLY A 255 -1.09 -27.79 -0.42
CA GLY A 255 -0.46 -28.55 -1.49
C GLY A 255 0.20 -27.63 -2.52
N TRP A 256 1.27 -28.12 -3.16
CA TRP A 256 1.97 -27.35 -4.17
C TRP A 256 1.17 -27.27 -5.47
N PRO A 257 1.16 -26.11 -6.15
CA PRO A 257 0.59 -26.00 -7.49
C PRO A 257 1.38 -26.84 -8.49
N SER A 258 0.72 -27.21 -9.61
CA SER A 258 1.33 -27.98 -10.69
C SER A 258 1.03 -27.31 -12.04
N PRO A 259 2.04 -26.78 -12.75
CA PRO A 259 3.43 -26.64 -12.31
C PRO A 259 3.56 -25.65 -11.13
N ARG A 260 4.58 -25.84 -10.28
CA ARG A 260 4.89 -24.89 -9.21
C ARG A 260 5.69 -23.70 -9.73
N PHE A 261 6.71 -23.98 -10.54
CA PHE A 261 7.63 -22.98 -11.05
C PHE A 261 7.39 -22.72 -12.54
N GLU A 262 7.24 -21.46 -12.90
CA GLU A 262 7.07 -21.01 -14.28
C GLU A 262 8.27 -20.17 -14.72
N ASP A 263 8.89 -20.56 -15.83
CA ASP A 263 9.95 -19.79 -16.50
C ASP A 263 9.32 -18.65 -17.29
N ASN A 264 9.59 -17.42 -16.89
CA ASN A 264 8.99 -16.24 -17.52
C ASN A 264 9.65 -15.91 -18.88
N GLY A 265 10.73 -16.59 -19.25
CA GLY A 265 11.43 -16.38 -20.52
C GLY A 265 12.27 -15.10 -20.57
N ASP A 266 12.37 -14.40 -19.45
CA ASP A 266 13.03 -13.11 -19.28
C ASP A 266 14.26 -13.17 -18.34
N GLY A 267 14.61 -14.40 -17.94
CA GLY A 267 15.65 -14.79 -16.98
C GLY A 267 15.21 -14.80 -15.51
N THR A 268 13.91 -14.72 -15.26
CA THR A 268 13.27 -14.93 -13.96
C THR A 268 12.35 -16.16 -13.95
N VAL A 269 12.01 -16.62 -12.75
CA VAL A 269 11.09 -17.75 -12.50
C VAL A 269 10.06 -17.34 -11.46
N THR A 270 8.78 -17.55 -11.76
CA THR A 270 7.67 -17.34 -10.83
C THR A 270 7.42 -18.62 -10.02
N ASP A 271 7.34 -18.51 -8.69
CA ASP A 271 6.86 -19.57 -7.80
C ASP A 271 5.36 -19.38 -7.55
N HIS A 272 4.50 -20.19 -8.16
CA HIS A 272 3.05 -20.09 -7.98
C HIS A 272 2.59 -20.43 -6.56
N LEU A 273 3.41 -21.11 -5.74
CA LEU A 273 3.07 -21.37 -4.35
C LEU A 273 3.02 -20.05 -3.57
N THR A 274 4.07 -19.24 -3.70
CA THR A 274 4.30 -18.02 -2.89
C THR A 274 4.02 -16.72 -3.62
N GLY A 275 3.90 -16.76 -4.96
CA GLY A 275 3.84 -15.58 -5.82
C GLY A 275 5.17 -14.84 -5.95
N LEU A 276 6.25 -15.34 -5.34
CA LEU A 276 7.58 -14.73 -5.42
C LEU A 276 8.22 -14.98 -6.79
N ILE A 277 9.05 -14.04 -7.22
CA ILE A 277 9.81 -14.14 -8.46
C ILE A 277 11.30 -14.23 -8.09
N TRP A 278 11.97 -15.22 -8.67
CA TRP A 278 13.36 -15.56 -8.39
C TRP A 278 14.21 -15.38 -9.64
N LEU A 279 15.50 -15.02 -9.47
CA LEU A 279 16.42 -15.14 -10.60
C LEU A 279 16.49 -16.59 -11.06
N LYS A 280 16.42 -16.82 -12.38
CA LYS A 280 16.54 -18.17 -12.95
C LYS A 280 17.92 -18.77 -12.72
N ASN A 281 18.96 -17.93 -12.76
CA ASN A 281 20.33 -18.35 -12.47
C ASN A 281 20.60 -18.23 -10.96
N GLY A 282 20.59 -19.37 -10.26
CA GLY A 282 20.84 -19.44 -8.82
C GLY A 282 22.31 -19.21 -8.42
N ASP A 283 23.22 -18.91 -9.34
CA ASP A 283 24.61 -18.54 -9.05
C ASP A 283 25.10 -17.53 -10.09
N CYS A 284 24.34 -16.43 -10.24
CA CYS A 284 24.71 -15.39 -11.22
C CYS A 284 26.06 -14.75 -10.88
N ALA A 285 26.35 -14.54 -9.59
CA ALA A 285 27.66 -14.10 -9.10
C ALA A 285 28.81 -14.97 -9.64
N GLY A 286 28.57 -16.28 -9.78
CA GLY A 286 29.49 -17.30 -10.27
C GLY A 286 30.62 -17.64 -9.31
N GLU A 287 30.52 -17.20 -8.07
CA GLU A 287 31.39 -17.51 -6.93
C GLU A 287 30.67 -17.11 -5.64
N THR A 288 31.14 -17.64 -4.51
CA THR A 288 30.58 -17.34 -3.19
C THR A 288 31.00 -15.95 -2.70
N ARG A 289 30.13 -15.29 -1.94
CA ARG A 289 30.31 -13.95 -1.37
C ARG A 289 30.33 -13.98 0.14
N ASP A 290 31.11 -13.09 0.75
CA ASP A 290 30.82 -12.71 2.13
C ASP A 290 29.45 -12.02 2.19
N TRP A 291 28.87 -11.94 3.38
CA TRP A 291 27.49 -11.48 3.53
C TRP A 291 27.29 -10.00 3.16
N THR A 292 28.29 -9.15 3.38
CA THR A 292 28.19 -7.71 3.05
C THR A 292 28.24 -7.51 1.55
N THR A 293 29.14 -8.22 0.87
CA THR A 293 29.25 -8.21 -0.59
C THR A 293 27.99 -8.80 -1.23
N ALA A 294 27.36 -9.82 -0.63
CA ALA A 294 26.09 -10.36 -1.11
C ALA A 294 24.97 -9.30 -1.14
N LEU A 295 24.86 -8.46 -0.10
CA LEU A 295 23.90 -7.34 -0.10
C LEU A 295 24.24 -6.29 -1.15
N SER A 296 25.52 -5.97 -1.32
CA SER A 296 25.99 -5.04 -2.35
C SER A 296 25.71 -5.57 -3.76
N ASP A 297 25.88 -6.86 -3.99
CA ASP A 297 25.60 -7.54 -5.26
C ASP A 297 24.11 -7.39 -5.65
N VAL A 298 23.20 -7.49 -4.68
CA VAL A 298 21.77 -7.24 -4.93
C VAL A 298 21.48 -5.76 -5.17
N ALA A 299 22.21 -4.85 -4.50
CA ALA A 299 22.08 -3.42 -4.77
C ALA A 299 22.54 -3.07 -6.19
N SER A 300 23.60 -3.71 -6.69
CA SER A 300 24.04 -3.62 -8.09
C SER A 300 22.98 -4.16 -9.05
N LEU A 301 22.38 -5.32 -8.74
CA LEU A 301 21.31 -5.88 -9.56
C LEU A 301 20.17 -4.87 -9.75
N ASN A 302 19.75 -4.20 -8.67
CA ASN A 302 18.71 -3.18 -8.74
C ASN A 302 19.11 -1.91 -9.49
N ALA A 303 20.42 -1.60 -9.57
CA ALA A 303 20.92 -0.37 -10.17
C ALA A 303 21.19 -0.52 -11.68
N ASP A 304 21.73 -1.66 -12.10
CA ASP A 304 22.20 -1.87 -13.47
C ASP A 304 21.92 -3.26 -14.06
N GLY A 305 21.19 -4.13 -13.35
CA GLY A 305 20.85 -5.48 -13.81
C GLY A 305 21.99 -6.50 -13.66
N THR A 306 23.06 -6.16 -12.94
CA THR A 306 24.23 -7.05 -12.81
C THR A 306 24.53 -7.51 -11.38
N ILE A 307 25.08 -8.71 -11.26
CA ILE A 307 25.68 -9.23 -10.03
C ILE A 307 27.15 -9.51 -10.30
N ASN A 308 28.06 -8.92 -9.53
CA ASN A 308 29.51 -9.01 -9.80
C ASN A 308 29.87 -8.68 -11.27
N GLY A 309 29.22 -7.66 -11.84
CA GLY A 309 29.42 -7.22 -13.22
C GLY A 309 28.92 -8.20 -14.30
N LYS A 310 28.17 -9.23 -13.93
CA LYS A 310 27.57 -10.20 -14.85
C LYS A 310 26.08 -9.89 -15.02
N ASP A 311 25.63 -9.87 -16.27
CA ASP A 311 24.21 -9.78 -16.61
C ASP A 311 23.47 -11.04 -16.12
N CYS A 312 22.46 -10.84 -15.28
CA CYS A 312 21.65 -11.92 -14.71
C CYS A 312 20.35 -12.19 -15.48
N GLY A 313 20.06 -11.42 -16.53
CA GLY A 313 18.81 -11.51 -17.29
C GLY A 313 17.61 -11.27 -16.39
N ASP A 314 17.49 -10.11 -15.75
CA ASP A 314 16.46 -9.84 -14.75
C ASP A 314 15.20 -9.15 -15.35
N THR A 315 14.93 -9.37 -16.63
CA THR A 315 14.14 -8.43 -17.46
C THR A 315 12.62 -8.66 -17.46
N SER A 316 11.98 -8.68 -16.30
CA SER A 316 10.58 -9.14 -16.22
C SER A 316 9.49 -8.17 -16.70
N LYS A 317 9.84 -6.92 -17.04
CA LYS A 317 8.89 -5.92 -17.51
C LYS A 317 9.32 -5.37 -18.87
N GLU A 318 8.86 -6.03 -19.93
CA GLU A 318 9.02 -5.59 -21.32
C GLU A 318 10.47 -5.27 -21.73
N GLY A 319 11.46 -5.98 -21.16
CA GLY A 319 12.88 -5.77 -21.45
C GLY A 319 13.58 -4.72 -20.57
N THR A 320 12.91 -4.19 -19.54
CA THR A 320 13.53 -3.35 -18.51
C THR A 320 14.00 -4.18 -17.31
N HIS A 321 15.17 -3.86 -16.77
CA HIS A 321 15.65 -4.44 -15.51
C HIS A 321 14.74 -4.03 -14.35
N GLN A 322 14.75 -4.84 -13.30
CA GLN A 322 13.87 -4.67 -12.14
C GLN A 322 14.68 -4.14 -10.96
N SER A 323 14.05 -3.39 -10.07
CA SER A 323 14.75 -2.62 -9.02
C SER A 323 14.28 -2.90 -7.60
N ASP A 324 13.44 -3.91 -7.42
CA ASP A 324 12.89 -4.39 -6.15
C ASP A 324 13.46 -5.76 -5.73
N TRP A 325 14.61 -6.15 -6.27
CA TRP A 325 15.33 -7.33 -5.83
C TRP A 325 15.85 -7.17 -4.40
N ARG A 326 15.78 -8.26 -3.65
CA ARG A 326 16.39 -8.39 -2.33
C ARG A 326 17.06 -9.74 -2.19
N LEU A 327 18.00 -9.82 -1.27
CA LEU A 327 18.40 -11.12 -0.74
C LEU A 327 17.19 -11.69 0.03
N PRO A 328 16.81 -12.97 -0.16
CA PRO A 328 15.64 -13.52 0.48
C PRO A 328 15.80 -13.50 2.00
N ASN A 329 14.73 -13.25 2.74
CA ASN A 329 14.73 -13.59 4.14
C ASN A 329 14.70 -15.12 4.33
N ARG A 330 14.95 -15.60 5.55
CA ARG A 330 15.01 -17.04 5.82
C ARG A 330 13.71 -17.80 5.52
N ARG A 331 12.54 -17.14 5.50
CA ARG A 331 11.25 -17.78 5.16
C ARG A 331 11.09 -17.94 3.67
N GLU A 332 11.47 -16.93 2.91
CA GLU A 332 11.44 -16.92 1.44
C GLU A 332 12.34 -18.01 0.89
N LEU A 333 13.61 -18.08 1.31
CA LEU A 333 14.53 -19.11 0.81
C LEU A 333 14.11 -20.52 1.23
N ARG A 334 13.62 -20.68 2.47
CA ARG A 334 13.13 -21.96 2.97
C ARG A 334 11.89 -22.46 2.23
N SER A 335 11.07 -21.56 1.68
CA SER A 335 9.88 -21.93 0.91
C SER A 335 10.20 -22.75 -0.34
N LEU A 336 11.39 -22.59 -0.93
CA LEU A 336 11.84 -23.36 -2.10
C LEU A 336 12.14 -24.82 -1.76
N ILE A 337 12.31 -25.17 -0.48
CA ILE A 337 12.88 -26.45 -0.10
C ILE A 337 11.87 -27.59 -0.17
N ASP A 338 12.17 -28.57 -1.01
CA ASP A 338 11.60 -29.92 -1.01
C ASP A 338 12.43 -30.84 -0.11
N VAL A 339 11.93 -31.10 1.10
CA VAL A 339 12.66 -31.88 2.12
C VAL A 339 12.83 -33.36 1.76
N SER A 340 12.10 -33.84 0.75
CA SER A 340 12.21 -35.21 0.24
C SER A 340 13.39 -35.38 -0.71
N ARG A 341 14.01 -34.28 -1.14
CA ARG A 341 15.09 -34.24 -2.12
C ARG A 341 16.36 -33.68 -1.51
N TYR A 342 17.46 -33.84 -2.24
CA TYR A 342 18.76 -33.30 -1.87
C TYR A 342 19.58 -33.02 -3.13
N SER A 343 20.46 -32.01 -3.07
CA SER A 343 21.46 -31.63 -4.07
C SER A 343 20.90 -31.37 -5.50
N PRO A 344 20.09 -30.30 -5.71
CA PRO A 344 19.49 -29.42 -4.71
C PRO A 344 18.10 -29.89 -4.23
N PRO A 345 17.66 -29.50 -3.03
CA PRO A 345 16.36 -29.87 -2.47
C PRO A 345 15.26 -28.95 -3.02
N ILE A 346 15.02 -28.99 -4.34
CA ILE A 346 13.95 -28.24 -5.03
C ILE A 346 13.11 -29.25 -5.82
N GLU A 347 11.82 -28.98 -5.99
CA GLU A 347 10.90 -29.82 -6.76
C GLU A 347 11.47 -30.23 -8.13
N GLN A 348 11.31 -31.50 -8.47
CA GLN A 348 11.82 -32.05 -9.73
C GLN A 348 11.24 -31.34 -10.96
N GLY A 349 12.10 -31.04 -11.93
CA GLY A 349 11.69 -30.40 -13.18
C GLY A 349 11.57 -28.88 -13.11
N HIS A 350 12.05 -28.27 -12.01
CA HIS A 350 12.15 -26.81 -11.91
C HIS A 350 12.97 -26.19 -13.06
N PRO A 351 12.66 -24.94 -13.48
CA PRO A 351 13.37 -24.25 -14.57
C PRO A 351 14.67 -23.55 -14.13
N PHE A 352 14.99 -23.52 -12.83
CA PHE A 352 16.21 -22.90 -12.32
C PHE A 352 17.48 -23.52 -12.90
N THR A 353 18.48 -22.68 -13.12
CA THR A 353 19.80 -23.04 -13.65
C THR A 353 20.90 -22.68 -12.65
N ASN A 354 22.01 -23.40 -12.69
CA ASN A 354 23.19 -23.18 -11.84
C ASN A 354 22.92 -23.11 -10.32
N VAL A 355 21.84 -23.71 -9.83
CA VAL A 355 21.63 -23.88 -8.39
C VAL A 355 22.75 -24.79 -7.85
N ARG A 356 23.53 -24.28 -6.89
CA ARG A 356 24.67 -24.98 -6.31
C ARG A 356 24.22 -25.77 -5.10
N SER A 357 24.88 -26.91 -4.86
CA SER A 357 24.73 -27.63 -3.60
C SER A 357 25.67 -27.01 -2.59
N GLY A 358 25.17 -26.09 -1.76
CA GLY A 358 25.92 -25.42 -0.71
C GLY A 358 25.14 -24.29 -0.05
N ALA A 359 25.81 -23.49 0.77
CA ALA A 359 25.20 -22.43 1.56
C ALA A 359 24.78 -21.21 0.73
N TYR A 360 23.52 -20.80 0.85
CA TYR A 360 22.95 -19.59 0.26
C TYR A 360 22.59 -18.59 1.35
N TRP A 361 23.11 -17.37 1.24
CA TRP A 361 22.83 -16.33 2.24
C TRP A 361 21.37 -15.90 2.23
N THR A 362 20.88 -15.53 3.41
CA THR A 362 19.62 -14.81 3.58
C THR A 362 19.90 -13.38 4.09
N ALA A 363 18.93 -12.50 3.93
CA ALA A 363 18.96 -11.14 4.50
C ALA A 363 18.74 -11.13 6.03
N THR A 364 18.41 -12.28 6.63
CA THR A 364 18.06 -12.38 8.04
C THR A 364 19.33 -12.54 8.89
N ASN A 365 19.51 -11.63 9.85
CA ASN A 365 20.55 -11.69 10.88
C ASN A 365 20.16 -12.65 12.01
N LEU A 366 21.13 -13.17 12.76
CA LEU A 366 20.83 -13.85 14.02
C LEU A 366 20.52 -12.81 15.11
N SER A 367 19.35 -12.90 15.75
CA SER A 367 19.08 -12.03 16.91
C SER A 367 20.05 -12.35 18.05
N GLY A 368 20.49 -11.32 18.78
CA GLY A 368 21.47 -11.45 19.86
C GLY A 368 22.94 -11.61 19.41
N SER A 369 23.23 -11.80 18.12
CA SER A 369 24.60 -11.80 17.61
C SER A 369 24.72 -11.04 16.30
N SER A 370 25.30 -9.86 16.39
CA SER A 370 25.41 -8.95 15.25
C SER A 370 26.42 -9.38 14.17
N GLN A 371 27.27 -10.37 14.47
CA GLN A 371 28.26 -10.93 13.55
C GLN A 371 27.76 -12.15 12.76
N LEU A 372 26.57 -12.66 13.09
CA LEU A 372 26.03 -13.89 12.51
C LEU A 372 24.82 -13.57 11.61
N ALA A 373 24.73 -14.26 10.48
CA ALA A 373 23.60 -14.19 9.56
C ALA A 373 23.14 -15.58 9.15
N TRP A 374 21.86 -15.71 8.82
CA TRP A 374 21.27 -16.97 8.41
C TRP A 374 21.59 -17.31 6.96
N PHE A 375 21.76 -18.60 6.70
CA PHE A 375 21.87 -19.17 5.36
C PHE A 375 21.03 -20.45 5.28
N ASN A 376 20.68 -20.85 4.06
CA ASN A 376 20.14 -22.18 3.80
C ASN A 376 21.13 -23.02 3.01
N ASP A 377 21.37 -24.25 3.45
CA ASP A 377 22.19 -25.20 2.70
C ASP A 377 21.36 -25.91 1.64
N MET A 378 21.73 -25.75 0.37
CA MET A 378 21.05 -26.37 -0.76
C MET A 378 21.56 -27.78 -1.07
N TRP A 379 22.23 -28.46 -0.12
CA TRP A 379 22.43 -29.91 -0.16
C TRP A 379 21.19 -30.63 0.34
N ASP A 380 20.66 -30.34 1.54
CA ASP A 380 19.45 -31.00 2.07
C ASP A 380 18.43 -30.03 2.67
N GLY A 381 18.74 -28.73 2.73
CA GLY A 381 17.81 -27.70 3.14
C GLY A 381 18.02 -27.13 4.54
N PHE A 382 19.11 -27.46 5.23
CA PHE A 382 19.43 -26.90 6.55
C PHE A 382 19.23 -25.38 6.59
N ALA A 383 18.68 -24.88 7.70
CA ALA A 383 18.64 -23.44 7.98
C ALA A 383 19.49 -23.17 9.22
N MET A 384 20.66 -22.57 9.02
CA MET A 384 21.67 -22.31 10.05
C MET A 384 22.18 -20.88 9.95
N TYR A 385 23.10 -20.49 10.84
CA TYR A 385 23.72 -19.18 10.83
C TYR A 385 25.24 -19.30 10.87
N GLU A 386 25.92 -18.36 10.22
CA GLU A 386 27.37 -18.32 10.13
C GLU A 386 27.93 -16.91 10.25
N ASN A 387 29.23 -16.83 10.46
CA ASN A 387 29.94 -15.56 10.61
C ASN A 387 30.04 -14.82 9.28
N LYS A 388 29.48 -13.60 9.26
CA LYS A 388 29.40 -12.70 8.09
C LYS A 388 30.76 -12.36 7.47
N LEU A 389 31.84 -12.41 8.26
CA LEU A 389 33.18 -11.98 7.86
C LEU A 389 34.08 -13.12 7.40
N THR A 390 33.79 -14.36 7.82
CA THR A 390 34.69 -15.50 7.57
C THR A 390 34.09 -16.58 6.69
N VAL A 391 32.76 -16.61 6.53
CA VAL A 391 32.07 -17.57 5.67
C VAL A 391 31.66 -16.89 4.38
N PHE A 392 31.71 -17.65 3.30
CA PHE A 392 31.27 -17.24 1.97
C PHE A 392 30.11 -18.14 1.54
N GLY A 393 29.06 -17.55 0.97
CA GLY A 393 27.85 -18.22 0.53
C GLY A 393 27.36 -17.69 -0.81
N TYR A 394 26.50 -18.45 -1.47
CA TYR A 394 25.90 -18.07 -2.74
C TYR A 394 24.81 -16.99 -2.57
N VAL A 395 24.59 -16.22 -3.63
CA VAL A 395 23.63 -15.11 -3.66
C VAL A 395 22.50 -15.47 -4.62
N TRP A 396 21.29 -15.59 -4.09
CA TRP A 396 20.10 -15.88 -4.90
C TRP A 396 18.98 -14.87 -4.62
N PRO A 397 18.91 -13.80 -5.41
CA PRO A 397 17.92 -12.75 -5.24
C PRO A 397 16.49 -13.20 -5.51
N VAL A 398 15.57 -12.61 -4.75
CA VAL A 398 14.11 -12.75 -4.87
C VAL A 398 13.46 -11.38 -4.94
N ARG A 399 12.26 -11.30 -5.51
CA ARG A 399 11.42 -10.11 -5.54
C ARG A 399 9.93 -10.47 -5.47
N GLY A 400 9.07 -9.44 -5.50
CA GLY A 400 7.63 -9.61 -5.31
C GLY A 400 7.26 -9.82 -3.83
N GLY A 401 6.09 -10.42 -3.58
CA GLY A 401 5.50 -10.55 -2.24
C GLY A 401 4.87 -9.25 -1.75
N THR A 402 4.88 -9.00 -0.44
CA THR A 402 4.31 -7.79 0.18
C THR A 402 5.25 -7.15 1.19
N PHE A 403 5.19 -5.82 1.30
CA PHE A 403 5.79 -5.02 2.35
C PHE A 403 4.71 -4.42 3.26
N GLU A 404 4.97 -4.33 4.56
CA GLU A 404 4.02 -3.70 5.49
C GLU A 404 3.93 -2.20 5.31
N LEU A 405 2.72 -1.68 5.37
CA LEU A 405 2.47 -0.34 5.86
C LEU A 405 1.80 -0.41 7.24
N HIS A 406 2.54 0.00 8.27
CA HIS A 406 1.98 0.19 9.61
C HIS A 406 1.61 1.65 9.81
N VAL A 407 0.39 1.91 10.23
CA VAL A 407 -0.08 3.24 10.62
C VAL A 407 -0.24 3.30 12.13
N SER A 408 0.46 4.22 12.78
CA SER A 408 0.26 4.52 14.19
C SER A 408 -0.43 5.87 14.37
N LYS A 409 -1.09 6.04 15.52
CA LYS A 409 -1.73 7.30 15.91
C LYS A 409 -1.07 7.85 17.16
N ALA A 410 -0.87 9.16 17.20
CA ALA A 410 -0.26 9.86 18.32
C ALA A 410 -1.05 11.13 18.69
N GLY A 411 -0.65 11.76 19.80
CA GLY A 411 -1.24 13.00 20.28
C GLY A 411 -2.32 12.82 21.35
N THR A 412 -2.99 13.92 21.71
CA THR A 412 -4.01 13.96 22.77
C THR A 412 -5.44 13.82 22.26
N GLY A 413 -5.62 13.87 20.94
CA GLY A 413 -6.89 13.70 20.26
C GLY A 413 -7.06 12.29 19.72
N SER A 414 -8.14 12.09 18.97
CA SER A 414 -8.46 10.83 18.31
C SER A 414 -8.87 11.06 16.85
N GLY A 415 -8.83 9.99 16.08
CA GLY A 415 -9.18 9.98 14.66
C GLY A 415 -8.99 8.61 14.04
N ASN A 416 -9.33 8.54 12.76
CA ASN A 416 -9.14 7.39 11.88
C ASN A 416 -8.15 7.71 10.76
N VAL A 417 -7.50 6.69 10.21
CA VAL A 417 -6.69 6.78 8.98
C VAL A 417 -7.12 5.69 8.03
N GLU A 418 -7.43 6.04 6.79
CA GLU A 418 -7.80 5.08 5.73
C GLU A 418 -6.77 5.10 4.61
N SER A 419 -6.66 4.00 3.85
CA SER A 419 -5.77 3.90 2.69
C SER A 419 -6.51 3.74 1.36
N ASP A 420 -5.86 4.19 0.28
CA ASP A 420 -6.16 3.82 -1.11
C ASP A 420 -4.84 3.39 -1.82
N PRO A 421 -4.68 2.13 -2.27
CA PRO A 421 -5.65 1.04 -2.24
C PRO A 421 -6.14 0.69 -0.83
N ALA A 422 -7.39 0.23 -0.75
CA ALA A 422 -8.03 -0.09 0.52
C ALA A 422 -7.34 -1.26 1.22
N GLY A 423 -7.20 -1.15 2.55
CA GLY A 423 -6.63 -2.19 3.41
C GLY A 423 -6.37 -1.70 4.84
N ILE A 424 -6.11 -0.40 5.02
CA ILE A 424 -5.98 0.23 6.34
C ILE A 424 -7.25 1.00 6.69
N SER A 425 -7.75 0.78 7.92
CA SER A 425 -8.76 1.62 8.58
C SER A 425 -8.41 1.70 10.06
N CYS A 426 -7.46 2.58 10.37
CA CYS A 426 -6.76 2.65 11.65
C CYS A 426 -7.59 3.32 12.76
N GLY A 427 -8.76 2.73 13.00
CA GLY A 427 -9.52 2.71 14.24
C GLY A 427 -9.61 1.29 14.80
N THR A 428 -9.56 0.28 13.93
CA THR A 428 -9.57 -1.15 14.26
C THR A 428 -8.46 -1.93 13.57
N ASP A 429 -8.01 -1.51 12.38
CA ASP A 429 -6.95 -2.16 11.62
C ASP A 429 -5.94 -1.16 11.09
N CYS A 430 -4.69 -1.33 11.52
CA CYS A 430 -3.62 -0.35 11.34
C CYS A 430 -2.43 -0.91 10.54
N HIS A 431 -2.54 -2.12 9.99
CA HIS A 431 -1.44 -2.75 9.26
C HIS A 431 -1.98 -3.39 7.98
N GLU A 432 -1.29 -3.20 6.86
CA GLU A 432 -1.63 -3.90 5.62
C GLU A 432 -0.36 -4.24 4.83
N GLY A 433 -0.37 -5.36 4.11
CA GLY A 433 0.67 -5.75 3.18
C GLY A 433 0.35 -5.25 1.77
N TYR A 434 1.27 -4.50 1.16
CA TYR A 434 1.16 -4.04 -0.22
C TYR A 434 2.29 -4.58 -1.08
N ALA A 435 2.01 -4.83 -2.36
CA ALA A 435 3.03 -5.27 -3.29
C ALA A 435 4.13 -4.19 -3.48
N PRO A 436 5.40 -4.60 -3.74
CA PRO A 436 6.48 -3.68 -4.05
C PRO A 436 6.11 -2.65 -5.13
N GLY A 437 6.48 -1.39 -4.92
CA GLY A 437 6.22 -0.26 -5.83
C GLY A 437 4.80 0.31 -5.79
N THR A 438 3.88 -0.26 -4.99
CA THR A 438 2.53 0.29 -4.81
C THR A 438 2.62 1.69 -4.19
N SER A 439 1.96 2.68 -4.80
CA SER A 439 1.77 4.00 -4.18
C SER A 439 0.47 3.99 -3.37
N VAL A 440 0.59 4.10 -2.05
CA VAL A 440 -0.54 4.10 -1.11
C VAL A 440 -0.82 5.52 -0.66
N THR A 441 -2.05 5.97 -0.85
CA THR A 441 -2.53 7.26 -0.33
C THR A 441 -3.18 7.02 1.03
N LEU A 442 -2.66 7.63 2.09
CA LEU A 442 -3.26 7.63 3.42
C LEU A 442 -4.06 8.91 3.63
N THR A 443 -5.27 8.78 4.19
CA THR A 443 -6.17 9.89 4.50
C THR A 443 -6.52 9.89 5.99
N ALA A 444 -6.16 10.94 6.71
CA ALA A 444 -6.51 11.12 8.11
C ALA A 444 -7.84 11.85 8.28
N THR A 445 -8.70 11.33 9.16
CA THR A 445 -9.96 11.97 9.56
C THR A 445 -9.97 12.11 11.08
N ALA A 446 -9.96 13.34 11.58
CA ALA A 446 -10.03 13.61 13.02
C ALA A 446 -11.46 13.36 13.55
N ASP A 447 -11.57 12.83 14.77
CA ASP A 447 -12.86 12.69 15.45
C ASP A 447 -13.36 14.04 15.97
N ALA A 448 -14.60 14.07 16.49
CA ALA A 448 -15.13 15.24 17.17
C ALA A 448 -14.22 15.71 18.32
N ASN A 449 -14.00 17.03 18.41
CA ASN A 449 -13.09 17.68 19.36
C ASN A 449 -11.60 17.29 19.21
N SER A 450 -11.20 16.78 18.04
CA SER A 450 -9.81 16.53 17.70
C SER A 450 -9.43 17.24 16.40
N LEU A 451 -8.14 17.50 16.20
CA LEU A 451 -7.59 18.10 14.99
C LEU A 451 -6.36 17.31 14.54
N PHE A 452 -6.22 17.11 13.23
CA PHE A 452 -5.04 16.46 12.66
C PHE A 452 -3.88 17.47 12.57
N GLU A 453 -2.76 17.17 13.24
CA GLU A 453 -1.58 18.05 13.27
C GLU A 453 -0.57 17.75 12.15
N GLY A 454 -0.50 16.49 11.71
CA GLY A 454 0.42 16.08 10.64
C GLY A 454 0.90 14.63 10.70
N TRP A 455 1.65 14.28 9.66
CA TRP A 455 2.29 12.98 9.47
C TRP A 455 3.74 13.00 9.93
N SER A 456 4.20 11.88 10.49
CA SER A 456 5.61 11.61 10.78
C SER A 456 5.96 10.13 10.51
N GLY A 457 7.23 9.76 10.70
CA GLY A 457 7.76 8.45 10.31
C GLY A 457 8.18 8.47 8.85
N ASP A 458 7.78 7.43 8.09
CA ASP A 458 8.00 7.34 6.65
C ASP A 458 7.01 8.21 5.84
N CYS A 459 5.99 8.74 6.49
CA CYS A 459 5.11 9.76 5.95
C CYS A 459 5.48 11.14 6.50
N THR A 460 5.34 12.18 5.68
CA THR A 460 5.60 13.56 6.11
C THR A 460 4.54 14.52 5.58
N GLY A 461 4.46 15.70 6.19
CA GLY A 461 3.58 16.79 5.79
C GLY A 461 2.39 16.99 6.73
N THR A 462 1.70 18.10 6.58
CA THR A 462 0.56 18.53 7.41
C THR A 462 -0.79 18.41 6.69
N ALA A 463 -0.79 18.03 5.41
CA ALA A 463 -2.02 17.79 4.67
C ALA A 463 -2.75 16.54 5.20
N LEU A 464 -4.09 16.56 5.14
CA LEU A 464 -4.93 15.42 5.55
C LEU A 464 -4.60 14.12 4.78
N THR A 465 -4.08 14.26 3.56
CA THR A 465 -3.65 13.15 2.72
C THR A 465 -2.13 13.14 2.56
N THR A 466 -1.53 11.97 2.56
CA THR A 466 -0.10 11.77 2.21
C THR A 466 0.05 10.52 1.35
N GLN A 467 1.07 10.49 0.49
CA GLN A 467 1.39 9.31 -0.34
C GLN A 467 2.68 8.67 0.13
N VAL A 468 2.68 7.33 0.17
CA VAL A 468 3.85 6.52 0.50
C VAL A 468 4.01 5.42 -0.55
N THR A 469 5.20 5.32 -1.13
CA THR A 469 5.54 4.24 -2.07
C THR A 469 6.14 3.06 -1.31
N MET A 470 5.62 1.87 -1.56
CA MET A 470 5.97 0.64 -0.86
C MET A 470 7.20 -0.02 -1.50
N ASP A 471 8.39 0.51 -1.22
CA ASP A 471 9.70 -0.04 -1.62
C ASP A 471 10.41 -0.83 -0.50
N SER A 472 9.84 -0.78 0.70
CA SER A 472 10.22 -1.49 1.91
C SER A 472 9.01 -1.52 2.85
N ALA A 473 9.13 -2.17 4.01
CA ALA A 473 8.15 -1.90 5.06
C ALA A 473 8.24 -0.44 5.51
N LYS A 474 7.08 0.17 5.79
CA LYS A 474 6.89 1.57 6.13
C LYS A 474 6.10 1.71 7.43
N THR A 475 6.41 2.74 8.20
CA THR A 475 5.65 3.14 9.38
C THR A 475 5.30 4.61 9.29
N CYS A 476 4.01 4.91 9.22
CA CYS A 476 3.48 6.26 9.18
C CYS A 476 2.73 6.57 10.47
N THR A 477 2.93 7.76 11.02
CA THR A 477 2.29 8.19 12.26
C THR A 477 1.42 9.41 12.00
N ALA A 478 0.12 9.28 12.23
CA ALA A 478 -0.84 10.38 12.21
C ALA A 478 -0.98 10.99 13.61
N THR A 479 -0.70 12.28 13.76
CA THR A 479 -0.83 12.97 15.06
C THR A 479 -2.14 13.74 15.12
N PHE A 480 -2.93 13.49 16.17
CA PHE A 480 -4.17 14.19 16.46
C PHE A 480 -4.05 14.96 17.78
N ALA A 481 -4.30 16.26 17.76
CA ALA A 481 -4.46 17.04 18.98
C ALA A 481 -5.90 16.91 19.49
N GLY A 482 -6.07 16.89 20.81
CA GLY A 482 -7.37 16.97 21.46
C GLY A 482 -7.67 18.40 21.88
N GLN A 483 -8.93 18.81 21.82
CA GLN A 483 -9.36 20.17 22.13
C GLN A 483 -8.98 20.58 23.56
N PRO A 484 -8.19 21.66 23.75
CA PRO A 484 -7.81 22.13 25.07
C PRO A 484 -9.05 22.59 25.86
N PRO A 485 -9.13 22.29 27.17
CA PRO A 485 -10.23 22.73 28.01
C PRO A 485 -10.42 24.25 27.97
N GLY A 486 -11.67 24.69 27.80
CA GLY A 486 -12.00 26.12 27.77
C GLY A 486 -11.77 26.81 26.42
N THR A 487 -11.51 26.06 25.35
CA THR A 487 -11.50 26.55 23.96
C THR A 487 -12.79 26.18 23.22
N TYR A 488 -13.04 26.84 22.10
CA TYR A 488 -14.09 26.50 21.13
C TYR A 488 -13.50 26.46 19.72
N THR A 489 -13.99 25.54 18.90
CA THR A 489 -13.54 25.33 17.52
C THR A 489 -14.17 26.36 16.59
N LEU A 490 -13.35 26.98 15.73
CA LEU A 490 -13.81 27.80 14.62
C LEU A 490 -13.44 27.12 13.31
N THR A 491 -14.44 26.61 12.60
CA THR A 491 -14.30 26.02 11.26
C THR A 491 -14.66 27.04 10.21
N VAL A 492 -13.85 27.12 9.14
CA VAL A 492 -14.12 27.94 7.96
C VAL A 492 -14.32 27.03 6.76
N ASN A 493 -15.44 27.21 6.06
CA ASN A 493 -15.72 26.54 4.79
C ASN A 493 -15.61 27.56 3.66
N LEU A 494 -15.14 27.13 2.50
CA LEU A 494 -15.17 27.90 1.27
C LEU A 494 -16.28 27.33 0.38
N ALA A 495 -17.11 28.18 -0.22
CA ALA A 495 -18.24 27.74 -1.05
C ALA A 495 -18.50 28.68 -2.22
N GLY A 496 -19.29 28.21 -3.19
CA GLY A 496 -19.69 28.95 -4.38
C GLY A 496 -18.81 28.65 -5.60
N LEU A 497 -19.08 29.34 -6.70
CA LEU A 497 -18.46 29.07 -8.01
C LEU A 497 -17.12 29.79 -8.21
N GLY A 498 -16.80 30.76 -7.36
CA GLY A 498 -15.49 31.42 -7.35
C GLY A 498 -14.52 30.77 -6.37
N SER A 499 -13.25 31.17 -6.45
CA SER A 499 -12.17 30.73 -5.56
C SER A 499 -11.64 31.88 -4.69
N GLY A 500 -10.99 31.52 -3.59
CA GLY A 500 -10.43 32.46 -2.63
C GLY A 500 -9.90 31.78 -1.38
N THR A 501 -9.26 32.55 -0.50
CA THR A 501 -8.71 32.09 0.77
C THR A 501 -9.28 32.86 1.96
N VAL A 502 -9.13 32.35 3.17
CA VAL A 502 -9.52 33.04 4.42
C VAL A 502 -8.40 32.97 5.44
N THR A 503 -8.06 34.10 6.07
CA THR A 503 -7.12 34.14 7.22
C THR A 503 -7.77 34.66 8.50
N SER A 504 -7.19 34.38 9.67
CA SER A 504 -7.66 34.89 10.98
C SER A 504 -6.67 35.77 11.74
N VAL A 505 -7.20 36.66 12.59
CA VAL A 505 -6.46 37.34 13.68
C VAL A 505 -7.25 37.21 15.00
N PRO A 506 -6.71 36.63 16.10
CA PRO A 506 -5.41 35.96 16.20
C PRO A 506 -5.20 34.88 15.12
N GLY A 507 -3.95 34.66 14.73
CA GLY A 507 -3.58 33.68 13.71
C GLY A 507 -4.00 32.26 14.10
N GLY A 508 -4.09 31.38 13.11
CA GLY A 508 -4.48 29.98 13.29
C GLY A 508 -5.36 29.43 12.16
N ILE A 509 -6.10 30.29 11.45
CA ILE A 509 -6.80 29.90 10.22
C ILE A 509 -6.08 30.48 9.01
N SER A 510 -5.78 29.63 8.02
CA SER A 510 -5.32 29.97 6.67
C SER A 510 -6.02 29.05 5.67
N CYS A 511 -7.33 29.24 5.57
CA CYS A 511 -8.22 28.33 4.87
C CYS A 511 -8.01 28.42 3.36
N GLY A 512 -7.75 27.25 2.79
CA GLY A 512 -7.00 26.98 1.57
C GLY A 512 -6.11 25.75 1.82
N LEU A 513 -5.46 25.71 2.99
CA LEU A 513 -4.75 24.53 3.52
C LEU A 513 -5.20 24.17 4.94
N ASP A 514 -5.48 25.19 5.78
CA ASP A 514 -5.89 24.99 7.18
C ASP A 514 -7.12 25.82 7.53
N CYS A 515 -8.23 25.12 7.73
CA CYS A 515 -9.56 25.70 7.85
C CYS A 515 -10.16 25.57 9.26
N MET A 516 -9.41 25.10 10.27
CA MET A 516 -9.95 24.86 11.61
C MET A 516 -8.95 25.25 12.70
N GLU A 517 -9.40 25.98 13.72
CA GLU A 517 -8.55 26.37 14.85
C GLU A 517 -9.33 26.43 16.17
N TRP A 518 -8.65 26.19 17.29
CA TRP A 518 -9.21 26.38 18.62
C TRP A 518 -8.89 27.74 19.20
N PHE A 519 -9.93 28.43 19.64
CA PHE A 519 -9.78 29.72 20.29
C PHE A 519 -10.29 29.66 21.72
N PRO A 520 -9.58 30.26 22.69
CA PRO A 520 -10.05 30.36 24.07
C PRO A 520 -11.44 30.99 24.16
N LYS A 521 -12.23 30.58 25.15
CA LYS A 521 -13.56 31.15 25.42
C LYS A 521 -13.51 32.68 25.47
N ALA A 522 -14.49 33.29 24.82
CA ALA A 522 -14.69 34.73 24.66
C ALA A 522 -13.67 35.47 23.76
N THR A 523 -12.73 34.76 23.11
CA THR A 523 -11.82 35.34 22.11
C THR A 523 -12.61 35.99 20.98
N LYS A 524 -12.11 37.15 20.51
CA LYS A 524 -12.64 37.85 19.34
C LYS A 524 -11.70 37.57 18.17
N VAL A 525 -12.16 36.73 17.24
CA VAL A 525 -11.44 36.39 16.01
C VAL A 525 -11.90 37.30 14.88
N VAL A 526 -10.97 37.75 14.05
CA VAL A 526 -11.24 38.53 12.84
C VAL A 526 -10.86 37.68 11.64
N LEU A 527 -11.85 37.20 10.90
CA LEU A 527 -11.67 36.50 9.63
C LEU A 527 -11.57 37.50 8.48
N THR A 528 -10.67 37.26 7.53
CA THR A 528 -10.48 38.06 6.32
C THR A 528 -10.50 37.14 5.11
N ALA A 529 -11.55 37.25 4.29
CA ALA A 529 -11.64 36.55 3.01
C ALA A 529 -10.95 37.36 1.90
N SER A 530 -10.13 36.68 1.09
CA SER A 530 -9.45 37.24 -0.08
C SER A 530 -9.80 36.43 -1.32
N PRO A 531 -10.66 36.95 -2.22
CA PRO A 531 -10.93 36.31 -3.50
C PRO A 531 -9.68 36.21 -4.37
N GLU A 532 -9.58 35.16 -5.18
CA GLU A 532 -8.58 35.07 -6.25
C GLU A 532 -9.00 35.90 -7.47
N ALA A 533 -8.09 36.05 -8.45
CA ALA A 533 -8.38 36.75 -9.70
C ALA A 533 -9.58 36.13 -10.43
N GLY A 534 -10.43 36.96 -11.04
CA GLY A 534 -11.69 36.53 -11.66
C GLY A 534 -12.79 36.14 -10.68
N SER A 535 -12.51 36.05 -9.37
CA SER A 535 -13.50 35.73 -8.33
C SER A 535 -13.80 36.93 -7.45
N ILE A 536 -14.95 36.89 -6.78
CA ILE A 536 -15.34 37.92 -5.83
C ILE A 536 -15.96 37.32 -4.56
N PHE A 537 -15.87 38.08 -3.47
CA PHE A 537 -16.46 37.69 -2.20
C PHE A 537 -17.97 37.99 -2.18
N ALA A 538 -18.79 36.93 -2.21
CA ALA A 538 -20.26 37.05 -2.21
C ALA A 538 -20.85 37.26 -0.82
N GLY A 539 -20.15 36.83 0.24
CA GLY A 539 -20.57 37.04 1.62
C GLY A 539 -20.27 35.88 2.54
N TRP A 540 -20.37 36.13 3.85
CA TRP A 540 -20.29 35.12 4.87
C TRP A 540 -21.66 34.53 5.18
N SER A 541 -21.71 33.22 5.40
CA SER A 541 -22.88 32.45 5.86
C SER A 541 -22.50 31.49 7.01
N GLY A 542 -23.41 30.58 7.38
CA GLY A 542 -23.27 29.78 8.60
C GLY A 542 -23.42 30.63 9.87
N ASP A 543 -22.57 30.39 10.87
CA ASP A 543 -22.54 31.17 12.12
C ASP A 543 -22.04 32.61 11.94
N CYS A 544 -21.58 32.96 10.74
CA CYS A 544 -20.77 34.13 10.49
C CYS A 544 -21.39 35.12 9.50
N ILE A 545 -22.71 35.23 9.44
CA ILE A 545 -23.47 36.06 8.49
C ILE A 545 -22.92 37.48 8.30
N GLY A 546 -22.61 37.89 7.06
CA GLY A 546 -22.19 39.26 6.75
C GLY A 546 -21.81 39.50 5.29
N LYS A 547 -21.84 40.75 4.83
CA LYS A 547 -21.53 41.11 3.44
C LYS A 547 -20.11 41.68 3.23
N LYS A 548 -19.35 41.90 4.30
CA LYS A 548 -17.99 42.46 4.23
C LYS A 548 -16.97 41.31 4.26
N PRO A 549 -15.85 41.42 3.52
CA PRO A 549 -14.81 40.39 3.49
C PRO A 549 -14.14 40.20 4.87
N VAL A 550 -14.14 41.24 5.71
CA VAL A 550 -13.69 41.16 7.10
C VAL A 550 -14.87 40.89 8.04
N LYS A 551 -14.81 39.80 8.81
CA LYS A 551 -15.84 39.37 9.76
C LYS A 551 -15.27 39.18 11.16
N LYS A 552 -15.87 39.82 12.15
CA LYS A 552 -15.54 39.62 13.57
C LYS A 552 -16.45 38.55 14.17
N VAL A 553 -15.84 37.55 14.80
CA VAL A 553 -16.49 36.38 15.42
C VAL A 553 -16.10 36.33 16.89
N LYS A 554 -17.07 36.15 17.79
CA LYS A 554 -16.79 35.96 19.23
C LYS A 554 -17.04 34.51 19.60
N MET A 555 -16.03 33.84 20.13
CA MET A 555 -16.06 32.41 20.45
C MET A 555 -16.78 32.19 21.78
N LYS A 556 -18.02 31.69 21.71
CA LYS A 556 -18.89 31.37 22.86
C LYS A 556 -19.38 29.92 22.85
N SER A 557 -19.19 29.27 21.72
CA SER A 557 -19.55 27.92 21.32
C SER A 557 -18.64 27.60 20.14
N ASP A 558 -18.62 26.36 19.69
CA ASP A 558 -18.06 26.04 18.38
C ASP A 558 -18.84 26.80 17.30
N LYS A 559 -18.15 27.14 16.21
CA LYS A 559 -18.68 27.95 15.12
C LYS A 559 -18.21 27.44 13.77
N SER A 560 -19.14 27.40 12.82
CA SER A 560 -18.87 27.11 11.41
C SER A 560 -19.21 28.34 10.56
N CYS A 561 -18.17 29.02 10.07
CA CYS A 561 -18.31 30.12 9.12
C CYS A 561 -18.17 29.59 7.70
N THR A 562 -18.97 30.07 6.75
CA THR A 562 -18.73 29.78 5.33
C THR A 562 -18.47 31.07 4.56
N ALA A 563 -17.31 31.20 3.93
CA ALA A 563 -16.98 32.24 2.97
C ALA A 563 -17.50 31.83 1.59
N ASN A 564 -18.45 32.58 1.05
CA ASN A 564 -18.97 32.34 -0.29
C ASN A 564 -18.21 33.21 -1.29
N PHE A 565 -17.68 32.59 -2.33
CA PHE A 565 -17.06 33.22 -3.48
C PHE A 565 -17.92 32.96 -4.72
N ALA A 566 -17.97 33.92 -5.62
CA ALA A 566 -18.67 33.81 -6.88
C ALA A 566 -17.76 34.24 -8.02
N LEU A 567 -18.09 33.80 -9.22
CA LEU A 567 -17.43 34.28 -10.42
C LEU A 567 -17.69 35.79 -10.60
N GLY A 568 -16.67 36.51 -11.03
CA GLY A 568 -16.76 37.91 -11.42
C GLY A 568 -17.61 38.11 -12.68
N PRO A 569 -17.68 39.35 -13.20
CA PRO A 569 -18.22 39.59 -14.54
C PRO A 569 -17.38 38.89 -15.63
N ASP A 570 -17.99 38.62 -16.78
CA ASP A 570 -17.35 38.00 -17.96
C ASP A 570 -17.97 38.54 -19.27
N LEU A 571 -17.31 39.47 -19.94
CA LEU A 571 -17.80 40.15 -21.13
C LEU A 571 -17.42 39.41 -22.40
N VAL A 572 -18.39 38.65 -22.91
CA VAL A 572 -18.26 37.97 -24.20
C VAL A 572 -18.87 38.83 -25.30
N VAL A 573 -18.11 39.03 -26.38
CA VAL A 573 -18.66 39.58 -27.62
C VAL A 573 -19.31 38.45 -28.42
N SER A 574 -20.54 38.66 -28.87
CA SER A 574 -21.28 37.71 -29.68
C SER A 574 -22.02 38.41 -30.82
N VAL A 575 -22.25 37.68 -31.90
CA VAL A 575 -23.05 38.14 -33.06
C VAL A 575 -22.45 39.39 -33.71
N VAL A 576 -21.21 39.31 -34.23
CA VAL A 576 -20.65 40.37 -35.07
C VAL A 576 -21.17 40.23 -36.50
N SER A 577 -21.83 41.27 -37.00
CA SER A 577 -22.29 41.35 -38.39
C SER A 577 -21.90 42.68 -39.00
N VAL A 578 -21.46 42.63 -40.25
CA VAL A 578 -21.05 43.80 -41.03
C VAL A 578 -21.92 43.89 -42.28
N SER A 579 -22.58 45.03 -42.46
CA SER A 579 -23.45 45.26 -43.62
C SER A 579 -23.23 46.65 -44.25
N PRO A 580 -22.99 46.73 -45.56
CA PRO A 580 -22.76 45.60 -46.47
C PRO A 580 -21.41 44.92 -46.20
N ALA A 581 -21.30 43.61 -46.49
CA ALA A 581 -20.08 42.82 -46.31
C ALA A 581 -19.02 43.08 -47.41
N SER A 582 -19.36 43.90 -48.42
CA SER A 582 -18.43 44.40 -49.43
C SER A 582 -18.71 45.87 -49.72
N VAL A 583 -17.66 46.69 -49.75
CA VAL A 583 -17.72 48.15 -49.93
C VAL A 583 -16.53 48.67 -50.74
N GLN A 584 -16.68 49.83 -51.37
CA GLN A 584 -15.55 50.59 -51.91
C GLN A 584 -14.81 51.34 -50.79
N ALA A 585 -13.50 51.55 -50.95
CA ALA A 585 -12.74 52.40 -50.04
C ALA A 585 -13.36 53.82 -49.97
N GLY A 586 -13.54 54.34 -48.76
CA GLY A 586 -14.24 55.60 -48.52
C GLY A 586 -15.72 55.44 -48.18
N GLU A 587 -16.36 54.29 -48.42
CA GLU A 587 -17.77 54.06 -48.06
C GLU A 587 -17.97 53.71 -46.58
N LYS A 588 -19.24 53.63 -46.16
CA LYS A 588 -19.60 53.28 -44.78
C LYS A 588 -20.09 51.85 -44.68
N VAL A 589 -19.62 51.14 -43.67
CA VAL A 589 -20.18 49.86 -43.23
C VAL A 589 -20.91 50.05 -41.90
N THR A 590 -21.93 49.24 -41.68
CA THR A 590 -22.65 49.18 -40.41
C THR A 590 -22.25 47.91 -39.69
N VAL A 591 -21.62 48.07 -38.51
CA VAL A 591 -21.26 46.96 -37.63
C VAL A 591 -22.32 46.84 -36.55
N THR A 592 -22.90 45.66 -36.43
CA THR A 592 -23.81 45.31 -35.32
C THR A 592 -23.20 44.17 -34.53
N TYR A 593 -23.15 44.32 -33.21
CA TYR A 593 -22.59 43.35 -32.28
C TYR A 593 -23.40 43.33 -30.98
N GLN A 594 -23.32 42.21 -30.25
CA GLN A 594 -23.86 42.07 -28.90
C GLN A 594 -22.71 41.83 -27.92
N VAL A 595 -22.74 42.51 -26.78
CA VAL A 595 -21.87 42.18 -25.65
C VAL A 595 -22.73 41.62 -24.55
N ILE A 596 -22.39 40.44 -24.04
CA ILE A 596 -23.08 39.73 -22.97
C ILE A 596 -22.15 39.65 -21.79
N ASN A 597 -22.66 39.95 -20.59
CA ASN A 597 -21.97 39.56 -19.37
C ASN A 597 -22.40 38.14 -18.98
N GLN A 598 -21.58 37.13 -19.27
CA GLN A 598 -21.85 35.73 -18.94
C GLN A 598 -21.51 35.38 -17.48
N GLY A 599 -20.75 36.23 -16.80
CA GLY A 599 -20.41 36.07 -15.39
C GLY A 599 -21.57 36.32 -14.43
N ASP A 600 -21.40 35.86 -13.18
CA ASP A 600 -22.43 35.89 -12.14
C ASP A 600 -22.60 37.26 -11.48
N TYR A 601 -21.73 38.21 -11.81
CA TYR A 601 -21.73 39.54 -11.21
C TYR A 601 -21.77 40.66 -12.22
N THR A 602 -22.31 41.78 -11.77
CA THR A 602 -22.35 42.97 -12.59
C THR A 602 -20.94 43.52 -12.83
N THR A 603 -20.67 44.03 -14.02
CA THR A 603 -19.39 44.66 -14.42
C THR A 603 -18.94 45.82 -13.53
N GLY A 604 -19.79 46.26 -12.59
CA GLY A 604 -19.50 47.30 -11.60
C GLY A 604 -19.54 48.71 -12.18
N LYS A 605 -19.06 48.87 -13.42
CA LYS A 605 -18.95 50.09 -14.20
C LYS A 605 -19.30 49.85 -15.67
N ALA A 606 -19.52 50.94 -16.40
CA ALA A 606 -19.64 50.93 -17.84
C ALA A 606 -18.25 50.75 -18.48
N SER A 607 -18.19 50.09 -19.63
CA SER A 607 -16.97 49.90 -20.42
C SER A 607 -17.13 50.46 -21.85
N ARG A 608 -16.10 50.28 -22.67
CA ARG A 608 -16.06 50.64 -24.09
C ARG A 608 -15.84 49.39 -24.92
N VAL A 609 -16.30 49.46 -26.15
CA VAL A 609 -15.99 48.51 -27.22
C VAL A 609 -15.16 49.26 -28.25
N SER A 610 -14.07 48.65 -28.71
CA SER A 610 -13.25 49.11 -29.83
C SER A 610 -13.60 48.33 -31.09
N LEU A 611 -13.65 49.03 -32.22
CA LEU A 611 -13.81 48.46 -33.55
C LEU A 611 -12.48 48.64 -34.29
N VAL A 612 -11.87 47.52 -34.67
CA VAL A 612 -10.56 47.49 -35.31
C VAL A 612 -10.67 46.65 -36.58
N MET A 613 -9.88 46.99 -37.61
CA MET A 613 -9.84 46.26 -38.87
C MET A 613 -8.41 45.98 -39.29
N TYR A 614 -8.13 44.74 -39.69
CA TYR A 614 -6.80 44.25 -40.08
C TYR A 614 -6.90 43.19 -41.19
N TRP A 615 -5.79 42.93 -41.88
CA TRP A 615 -5.73 42.11 -43.10
C TRP A 615 -4.94 40.81 -42.93
N ASP A 616 -4.08 40.74 -41.92
CA ASP A 616 -3.14 39.66 -41.64
C ASP A 616 -3.65 38.67 -40.58
N SER A 617 -4.92 38.81 -40.19
CA SER A 617 -5.57 37.99 -39.18
C SER A 617 -4.97 38.09 -37.76
N ILE A 618 -4.10 39.08 -37.48
CA ILE A 618 -3.44 39.28 -36.18
C ILE A 618 -3.47 40.78 -35.81
N LEU A 619 -3.85 41.11 -34.57
CA LEU A 619 -3.76 42.50 -34.09
C LEU A 619 -2.29 42.97 -33.98
N GLY A 620 -1.96 44.12 -34.57
CA GLY A 620 -0.58 44.60 -34.65
C GLY A 620 -0.37 46.04 -35.14
N LEU A 621 0.90 46.38 -35.40
CA LEU A 621 1.29 47.68 -35.94
C LEU A 621 0.85 47.81 -37.40
N GLY A 622 -0.23 48.54 -37.64
CA GLY A 622 -0.81 48.73 -38.98
C GLY A 622 -2.33 48.66 -39.02
N ASP A 623 -2.95 48.24 -37.91
CA ASP A 623 -4.40 48.09 -37.79
C ASP A 623 -5.15 49.42 -37.91
N VAL A 624 -6.34 49.35 -38.52
CA VAL A 624 -7.19 50.51 -38.72
C VAL A 624 -8.21 50.59 -37.59
N PHE A 625 -8.01 51.54 -36.67
CA PHE A 625 -9.01 51.87 -35.66
C PHE A 625 -10.22 52.58 -36.29
N LEU A 626 -11.38 51.92 -36.29
CA LEU A 626 -12.60 52.42 -36.93
C LEU A 626 -13.47 53.23 -35.96
N GLY A 627 -13.30 53.03 -34.66
CA GLY A 627 -13.97 53.82 -33.63
C GLY A 627 -14.23 53.03 -32.35
N ASN A 628 -14.83 53.71 -31.37
CA ASN A 628 -15.29 53.08 -30.15
C ASN A 628 -16.74 53.45 -29.83
N GLN A 629 -17.35 52.67 -28.95
CA GLN A 629 -18.70 52.90 -28.44
C GLN A 629 -18.80 52.50 -26.97
N ARG A 630 -19.55 53.26 -26.18
CA ARG A 630 -19.77 52.95 -24.76
C ARG A 630 -20.84 51.88 -24.59
N ILE A 631 -20.55 50.88 -23.79
CA ILE A 631 -21.54 49.91 -23.29
C ILE A 631 -21.92 50.28 -21.85
N PRO A 632 -23.20 50.13 -21.45
CA PRO A 632 -23.62 50.38 -20.08
C PRO A 632 -22.98 49.37 -19.14
N LYS A 633 -23.17 49.58 -17.83
CA LYS A 633 -22.94 48.54 -16.84
C LYS A 633 -23.88 47.37 -17.14
N LEU A 634 -23.34 46.15 -17.23
CA LEU A 634 -24.13 44.95 -17.48
C LEU A 634 -24.30 44.17 -16.18
N GLY A 635 -25.52 43.71 -15.92
CA GLY A 635 -25.81 42.73 -14.87
C GLY A 635 -25.49 41.31 -15.35
N PRO A 636 -25.57 40.30 -14.47
CA PRO A 636 -25.39 38.90 -14.85
C PRO A 636 -26.38 38.48 -15.94
N GLY A 637 -25.90 37.81 -16.99
CA GLY A 637 -26.68 37.40 -18.18
C GLY A 637 -27.24 38.56 -19.02
N ALA A 638 -27.01 39.81 -18.63
CA ALA A 638 -27.52 40.96 -19.36
C ALA A 638 -26.67 41.20 -20.62
N SER A 639 -27.35 41.55 -21.70
CA SER A 639 -26.71 41.85 -22.98
C SER A 639 -27.03 43.25 -23.46
N VAL A 640 -26.15 43.79 -24.31
CA VAL A 640 -26.39 45.03 -25.03
C VAL A 640 -26.04 44.83 -26.50
N THR A 641 -27.02 45.07 -27.38
CA THR A 641 -26.77 45.15 -28.80
C THR A 641 -26.44 46.59 -29.17
N ARG A 642 -25.39 46.76 -29.97
CA ARG A 642 -24.93 48.05 -30.47
C ARG A 642 -24.78 47.97 -31.98
N THR A 643 -25.12 49.09 -32.61
CA THR A 643 -24.92 49.31 -34.04
C THR A 643 -24.14 50.59 -34.22
N LYS A 644 -23.09 50.55 -35.05
CA LYS A 644 -22.24 51.69 -35.37
C LYS A 644 -21.98 51.71 -36.87
N SER A 645 -22.28 52.84 -37.51
CA SER A 645 -21.84 53.11 -38.87
C SER A 645 -20.41 53.69 -38.82
N VAL A 646 -19.47 53.00 -39.43
CA VAL A 646 -18.05 53.39 -39.52
C VAL A 646 -17.67 53.56 -40.99
N ARG A 647 -16.85 54.58 -41.28
CA ARG A 647 -16.37 54.84 -42.65
C ARG A 647 -15.04 54.11 -42.84
N ILE A 648 -14.94 53.32 -43.90
CA ILE A 648 -13.66 52.72 -44.33
C ILE A 648 -12.86 53.82 -44.99
N GLY A 649 -11.61 54.03 -44.56
CA GLY A 649 -10.77 55.11 -45.08
C GLY A 649 -10.57 55.01 -46.59
N SER A 650 -10.55 56.14 -47.30
CA SER A 650 -10.32 56.15 -48.77
C SER A 650 -8.92 55.68 -49.18
N GLY A 651 -7.99 55.56 -48.23
CA GLY A 651 -6.64 55.03 -48.45
C GLY A 651 -6.46 53.56 -48.08
N VAL A 652 -7.54 52.85 -47.70
CA VAL A 652 -7.50 51.40 -47.45
C VAL A 652 -7.38 50.68 -48.80
N ALA A 653 -6.39 49.78 -48.93
CA ALA A 653 -6.20 49.02 -50.15
C ALA A 653 -7.35 48.01 -50.38
N PRO A 654 -7.66 47.66 -51.63
CA PRO A 654 -8.57 46.55 -51.92
C PRO A 654 -8.05 45.24 -51.31
N GLY A 655 -8.93 44.47 -50.69
CA GLY A 655 -8.56 43.23 -50.00
C GLY A 655 -9.65 42.67 -49.09
N ASN A 656 -9.37 41.51 -48.51
CA ASN A 656 -10.22 40.90 -47.49
C ASN A 656 -9.66 41.26 -46.11
N TYR A 657 -10.52 41.79 -45.26
CA TYR A 657 -10.20 42.23 -43.92
C TYR A 657 -11.07 41.48 -42.91
N LEU A 658 -10.57 41.35 -41.68
CA LEU A 658 -11.38 41.02 -40.52
C LEU A 658 -11.67 42.32 -39.77
N LEU A 659 -12.94 42.51 -39.43
CA LEU A 659 -13.38 43.56 -38.52
C LEU A 659 -13.62 42.92 -37.16
N GLU A 660 -12.81 43.29 -36.19
CA GLU A 660 -12.89 42.80 -34.82
C GLU A 660 -13.60 43.80 -33.92
N VAL A 661 -14.44 43.25 -33.04
CA VAL A 661 -15.13 43.96 -31.99
C VAL A 661 -14.53 43.48 -30.68
N ILE A 662 -13.92 44.39 -29.91
CA ILE A 662 -13.25 44.07 -28.65
C ILE A 662 -13.98 44.79 -27.51
N SER A 663 -14.61 44.05 -26.59
CA SER A 663 -15.12 44.59 -25.33
C SER A 663 -14.00 44.80 -24.34
N ASP A 664 -14.15 45.84 -23.52
CA ASP A 664 -13.20 46.23 -22.49
C ASP A 664 -11.72 46.23 -22.92
N PRO A 665 -11.36 46.88 -24.03
CA PRO A 665 -10.02 46.78 -24.65
C PRO A 665 -8.88 47.40 -23.81
N LEU A 666 -9.18 47.90 -22.60
CA LEU A 666 -8.20 48.45 -21.66
C LEU A 666 -8.12 47.59 -20.37
N ASN A 667 -8.77 46.43 -20.35
CA ASN A 667 -8.93 45.52 -19.20
C ASN A 667 -9.26 46.30 -17.93
N ALA A 668 -10.23 47.21 -18.05
CA ALA A 668 -10.66 48.05 -16.95
C ALA A 668 -11.55 47.24 -15.99
N ILE A 669 -12.38 46.34 -16.49
CA ILE A 669 -13.15 45.38 -15.73
C ILE A 669 -12.26 44.14 -15.60
N SER A 670 -12.07 43.64 -14.38
CA SER A 670 -11.40 42.36 -14.19
C SER A 670 -12.43 41.26 -14.42
N GLU A 671 -12.15 40.40 -15.38
CA GLU A 671 -13.11 39.41 -15.89
C GLU A 671 -12.69 37.99 -15.48
N THR A 672 -13.59 37.01 -15.62
CA THR A 672 -13.23 35.61 -15.40
C THR A 672 -12.38 35.04 -16.52
N ASP A 673 -12.60 35.49 -17.75
CA ASP A 673 -11.84 35.09 -18.93
C ASP A 673 -11.60 36.31 -19.84
N GLU A 674 -10.40 36.87 -19.78
CA GLU A 674 -10.02 38.03 -20.60
C GLU A 674 -9.80 37.66 -22.09
N SER A 675 -9.87 36.37 -22.46
CA SER A 675 -9.58 35.89 -23.83
C SER A 675 -10.81 35.83 -24.72
N ASN A 676 -12.02 35.93 -24.16
CA ASN A 676 -13.29 35.85 -24.89
C ASN A 676 -13.93 37.23 -25.16
N ASN A 677 -13.17 38.29 -24.90
CA ASN A 677 -13.57 39.69 -25.03
C ASN A 677 -13.66 40.19 -26.48
N SER A 678 -13.46 39.34 -27.49
CA SER A 678 -13.55 39.76 -28.87
C SER A 678 -14.15 38.74 -29.81
N ASP A 679 -14.70 39.24 -30.92
CA ASP A 679 -15.22 38.44 -32.03
C ASP A 679 -15.03 39.21 -33.34
N THR A 680 -15.00 38.50 -34.47
CA THR A 680 -14.63 39.05 -35.79
C THR A 680 -15.69 38.79 -36.84
N ALA A 681 -15.75 39.65 -37.86
CA ALA A 681 -16.55 39.42 -39.06
C ALA A 681 -15.76 39.81 -40.33
N PRO A 682 -15.93 39.06 -41.43
CA PRO A 682 -15.25 39.35 -42.69
C PRO A 682 -15.82 40.60 -43.37
N LEU A 683 -14.93 41.37 -44.00
CA LEU A 683 -15.26 42.53 -44.82
C LEU A 683 -14.38 42.55 -46.07
N SER A 684 -14.99 42.70 -47.26
CA SER A 684 -14.25 42.85 -48.52
C SER A 684 -14.24 44.32 -48.97
N VAL A 685 -13.06 44.91 -49.04
CA VAL A 685 -12.85 46.25 -49.61
C VAL A 685 -12.46 46.08 -51.08
N GLN A 686 -13.22 46.71 -51.98
CA GLN A 686 -13.09 46.60 -53.43
C GLN A 686 -12.47 47.86 -54.04
#